data_AF-A0A832VTR3-F1
#
_entry.id   AF-A0A832VTR3-F1
#
_cell.length_a   1.000
_cell.length_b   1.000
_cell.length_c   1.000
_cell.angle_alpha   90.00
_cell.angle_beta   90.00
_cell.angle_gamma   90.00
#
_symmetry.space_group_name_H-M   'P 1'
#
loop_
_entity.id
_entity.type
_entity.pdbx_description
1 polymer ?
#
loop_
_entity_poly.entity_id
_entity_poly.type
_entity_poly.pdbx_seq_one_letter_code
_entity_poly.pdbx_strand_id
1 'polypeptide(L)'
;MIFLLSCLSGSLNPAAGSVEDLELSMDNMSFSESVIETAPLNPEFLEPEQSDSASPSSSDYGGVSGTGYTPSPVNLEGLSRPAGNFLLRASGAELPEAYDLRTEGWVTPIKSQGQSGSCWAFSSLASLESYILRTEGESRDFSENNMKNLVTKYYSDGFDLIADNGGNSFIAMAYLTRWSGPVNESADPFNETSIYSPADLPVQKHVQKVVVLPVRNNSLDNELIKRALIDYGAVFSTMCWNQVDYQDKNYSYIYTGSSSANHAITIVGWNDSFDRNRFNQVPAGNGAFIVKNSWGEKWGEEGYFYISYYDTKIGYGENAVFTSSDKDDFDYIYQYDPLGWINSIGYPDQFSVWGSNVFSSKRNEKLEAIGFYATNSNTAYEIYIYKNPTNGPLNSAKNFVAKESGTCSLPGYYTHVLNSSINLTSGEKFSVVIKFSNPSYPYLLAIEQQRANYSSKAQANSGESYTSKDGTSWQDLTMSGYSGTSLCIKAFTTVNEAPQADFSANATSWVSPLTVQFTDFSTGAFSWEWDFNGDGIIDSIARNPVYTYTSYGSYNISLNVSNRIGSDSESKTGYITITPLSFLSVNPAGNVTMYEGDRQEFNISTNHNATVNWYLNGTKKITEYGVKNTSYSNTTLSPGTYNVTVFATAGNEKVTRTWNLIILDWNPWDDLTSRSGENISTEELQEAIHVYKNGLPVPETGVELTDERLEELIRLWRESPSGR
;
A
#
# COMPACT_ATOMS: atom_id res chain seq x y z
N MET A 1 -69.21 6.28 -33.50
CA MET A 1 -70.48 5.62 -33.84
C MET A 1 -71.29 5.57 -32.56
N ILE A 2 -72.43 6.27 -32.56
CA ILE A 2 -73.34 6.50 -31.43
C ILE A 2 -74.09 5.20 -31.11
N PHE A 3 -74.29 4.85 -29.84
CA PHE A 3 -75.54 4.24 -29.39
C PHE A 3 -75.87 4.64 -27.93
N LEU A 4 -77.07 5.17 -27.78
CA LEU A 4 -77.72 5.65 -26.57
C LEU A 4 -79.17 5.17 -26.66
N LEU A 5 -79.70 4.47 -25.65
CA LEU A 5 -81.14 4.25 -25.37
C LEU A 5 -81.22 3.66 -23.95
N SER A 6 -81.66 4.35 -22.88
CA SER A 6 -83.04 4.74 -22.48
C SER A 6 -84.01 3.55 -22.48
N CYS A 7 -84.88 3.24 -21.53
CA CYS A 7 -85.38 3.76 -20.24
C CYS A 7 -86.39 2.68 -19.77
N LEU A 8 -86.71 2.57 -18.46
CA LEU A 8 -88.11 2.49 -17.97
C LEU A 8 -88.18 2.37 -16.43
N SER A 9 -89.24 2.99 -15.94
CA SER A 9 -89.55 3.47 -14.60
C SER A 9 -90.48 2.57 -13.79
N GLY A 10 -90.48 2.70 -12.46
CA GLY A 10 -91.56 2.20 -11.58
C GLY A 10 -91.38 2.61 -10.10
N SER A 11 -92.25 3.51 -9.63
CA SER A 11 -92.37 4.10 -8.27
C SER A 11 -93.09 3.17 -7.27
N LEU A 12 -92.89 3.15 -5.93
CA LEU A 12 -93.37 4.09 -4.89
C LEU A 12 -92.94 3.61 -3.45
N ASN A 13 -92.25 4.47 -2.68
CA ASN A 13 -92.36 4.91 -1.25
C ASN A 13 -92.91 3.99 -0.09
N PRO A 14 -92.72 4.34 1.22
CA PRO A 14 -91.48 4.69 1.97
C PRO A 14 -91.44 4.09 3.41
N ALA A 15 -90.29 4.10 4.11
CA ALA A 15 -90.26 4.13 5.59
C ALA A 15 -88.93 4.66 6.14
N ALA A 16 -89.05 5.52 7.14
CA ALA A 16 -88.07 6.40 7.77
C ALA A 16 -86.78 5.75 8.32
N GLY A 17 -85.67 6.48 8.19
CA GLY A 17 -84.43 6.31 8.94
C GLY A 17 -83.48 7.48 8.66
N SER A 18 -83.22 8.28 9.69
CA SER A 18 -82.42 9.51 9.80
C SER A 18 -81.23 9.73 8.85
N VAL A 19 -81.14 10.97 8.34
CA VAL A 19 -80.00 11.58 7.66
C VAL A 19 -79.01 12.10 8.72
N GLU A 20 -77.79 11.58 8.72
CA GLU A 20 -76.59 12.29 9.18
C GLU A 20 -75.70 12.49 7.95
N ASP A 21 -75.37 13.74 7.69
CA ASP A 21 -74.42 14.17 6.67
C ASP A 21 -73.03 13.57 6.96
N LEU A 22 -72.52 12.78 6.02
CA LEU A 22 -71.12 12.42 5.95
C LEU A 22 -70.62 12.73 4.54
N GLU A 23 -69.97 13.88 4.42
CA GLU A 23 -69.03 14.19 3.34
C GLU A 23 -68.06 13.01 3.20
N LEU A 24 -68.17 12.26 2.09
CA LEU A 24 -67.16 11.29 1.73
C LEU A 24 -65.96 12.05 1.17
N SER A 25 -64.95 12.19 2.02
CA SER A 25 -63.62 12.64 1.66
C SER A 25 -63.04 11.78 0.54
N MET A 26 -62.64 12.44 -0.54
CA MET A 26 -61.62 11.90 -1.44
C MET A 26 -60.27 12.07 -0.75
N ASP A 27 -59.95 11.16 0.17
CA ASP A 27 -58.60 11.04 0.72
C ASP A 27 -58.19 9.57 0.81
N ASN A 28 -56.92 9.33 0.52
CA ASN A 28 -56.19 8.05 0.48
C ASN A 28 -56.31 7.21 -0.79
N MET A 29 -55.90 7.81 -1.92
CA MET A 29 -54.90 7.11 -2.75
C MET A 29 -53.53 7.63 -2.31
N SER A 30 -52.91 6.95 -1.35
CA SER A 30 -51.49 7.15 -1.06
C SER A 30 -50.71 6.76 -2.31
N PHE A 31 -50.17 7.74 -3.04
CA PHE A 31 -49.03 7.48 -3.91
C PHE A 31 -47.93 6.93 -3.01
N SER A 32 -47.63 5.64 -3.11
CA SER A 32 -46.48 5.05 -2.43
C SER A 32 -45.25 5.84 -2.89
N GLU A 33 -44.51 6.44 -1.96
CA GLU A 33 -43.17 6.92 -2.27
C GLU A 33 -42.40 5.78 -2.92
N SER A 34 -41.84 6.01 -4.10
CA SER A 34 -40.98 5.05 -4.78
C SER A 34 -39.76 4.80 -3.90
N VAL A 35 -39.72 3.64 -3.25
CA VAL A 35 -38.63 3.24 -2.36
C VAL A 35 -37.44 2.74 -3.20
N ILE A 36 -36.23 3.05 -2.75
CA ILE A 36 -35.00 2.48 -3.34
C ILE A 36 -35.02 0.97 -3.12
N GLU A 37 -34.72 0.20 -4.17
CA GLU A 37 -34.55 -1.25 -4.08
C GLU A 37 -33.15 -1.69 -4.49
N THR A 38 -32.70 -2.81 -3.91
CA THR A 38 -31.46 -3.49 -4.27
C THR A 38 -31.72 -4.53 -5.34
N ALA A 39 -30.79 -4.69 -6.28
CA ALA A 39 -30.86 -5.75 -7.26
C ALA A 39 -30.78 -7.12 -6.57
N PRO A 40 -31.45 -8.15 -7.13
CA PRO A 40 -31.27 -9.53 -6.69
C PRO A 40 -29.80 -9.92 -6.76
N LEU A 41 -29.35 -10.71 -5.79
CA LEU A 41 -27.99 -11.23 -5.76
C LEU A 41 -27.83 -12.40 -6.70
N ASN A 42 -26.59 -12.68 -7.08
CA ASN A 42 -26.24 -13.89 -7.80
C ASN A 42 -26.70 -15.14 -7.01
N PRO A 43 -27.55 -15.99 -7.58
CA PRO A 43 -27.97 -17.23 -6.93
C PRO A 43 -26.79 -18.14 -6.54
N GLU A 44 -25.75 -18.25 -7.37
CA GLU A 44 -24.57 -19.09 -7.08
C GLU A 44 -23.77 -18.57 -5.87
N PHE A 45 -23.85 -17.26 -5.57
CA PHE A 45 -23.23 -16.67 -4.37
C PHE A 45 -24.00 -17.02 -3.08
N LEU A 46 -25.30 -17.28 -3.18
CA LEU A 46 -26.16 -17.58 -2.04
C LEU A 46 -26.16 -19.08 -1.68
N GLU A 47 -25.69 -19.94 -2.58
CA GLU A 47 -25.53 -21.35 -2.25
C GLU A 47 -24.51 -21.49 -1.12
N PRO A 48 -24.83 -22.22 -0.03
CA PRO A 48 -23.84 -22.49 1.01
C PRO A 48 -22.65 -23.16 0.33
N GLU A 49 -21.42 -22.72 0.66
CA GLU A 49 -20.19 -23.40 0.23
C GLU A 49 -20.41 -24.89 0.44
N GLN A 50 -20.67 -25.63 -0.64
CA GLN A 50 -20.69 -27.07 -0.54
C GLN A 50 -19.29 -27.40 -0.09
N SER A 51 -19.18 -27.99 1.10
CA SER A 51 -17.96 -28.65 1.54
C SER A 51 -17.72 -29.85 0.63
N ASP A 52 -17.50 -29.60 -0.65
CA ASP A 52 -17.12 -30.61 -1.59
C ASP A 52 -15.63 -30.84 -1.35
N SER A 53 -15.43 -31.81 -0.48
CA SER A 53 -14.34 -32.79 -0.41
C SER A 53 -13.76 -33.29 -1.75
N ALA A 54 -14.06 -32.66 -2.89
CA ALA A 54 -13.34 -32.82 -4.13
C ALA A 54 -12.14 -31.84 -4.14
N SER A 55 -11.15 -32.14 -3.29
CA SER A 55 -9.78 -31.80 -3.67
C SER A 55 -9.58 -32.25 -5.13
N PRO A 56 -9.00 -31.44 -6.03
CA PRO A 56 -8.61 -31.93 -7.33
C PRO A 56 -7.53 -33.00 -7.10
N SER A 57 -7.96 -34.25 -6.97
CA SER A 57 -7.10 -35.40 -6.79
C SER A 57 -6.56 -35.79 -8.16
N SER A 58 -5.62 -35.00 -8.68
CA SER A 58 -4.68 -35.47 -9.68
C SER A 58 -3.46 -36.00 -8.93
N SER A 59 -3.15 -37.28 -9.09
CA SER A 59 -2.09 -37.98 -8.34
C SER A 59 -0.68 -37.69 -8.86
N ASP A 60 -0.49 -36.70 -9.74
CA ASP A 60 0.84 -36.28 -10.20
C ASP A 60 1.06 -34.74 -10.18
N TYR A 61 0.01 -33.93 -10.03
CA TYR A 61 0.08 -32.47 -9.82
C TYR A 61 -0.87 -32.10 -8.68
N GLY A 62 -0.34 -32.15 -7.45
CA GLY A 62 -1.06 -32.15 -6.18
C GLY A 62 -2.17 -31.10 -6.05
N GLY A 63 -3.26 -31.51 -5.38
CA GLY A 63 -4.48 -30.74 -5.29
C GLY A 63 -4.31 -29.33 -4.72
N VAL A 64 -5.08 -28.39 -5.28
CA VAL A 64 -5.26 -27.03 -4.75
C VAL A 64 -5.83 -27.13 -3.33
N SER A 65 -5.23 -26.43 -2.36
CA SER A 65 -5.60 -26.47 -0.94
C SER A 65 -6.94 -25.78 -0.63
N GLY A 66 -7.46 -25.00 -1.58
CA GLY A 66 -8.70 -24.23 -1.45
C GLY A 66 -9.49 -24.08 -2.75
N THR A 67 -10.55 -23.27 -2.73
CA THR A 67 -11.38 -22.98 -3.91
C THR A 67 -10.64 -22.01 -4.82
N GLY A 68 -10.58 -22.28 -6.13
CA GLY A 68 -9.92 -21.40 -7.09
C GLY A 68 -10.78 -20.17 -7.40
N TYR A 69 -12.00 -20.40 -7.88
CA TYR A 69 -12.99 -19.38 -8.18
C TYR A 69 -14.12 -19.42 -7.15
N THR A 70 -14.58 -18.25 -6.72
CA THR A 70 -15.79 -18.08 -5.91
C THR A 70 -16.71 -17.03 -6.51
N PRO A 71 -18.01 -17.33 -6.75
CA PRO A 71 -18.91 -16.42 -7.44
C PRO A 71 -19.01 -15.03 -6.78
N SER A 72 -19.08 -13.97 -7.60
CA SER A 72 -19.40 -12.62 -7.12
C SER A 72 -20.87 -12.51 -6.67
N PRO A 73 -21.21 -11.67 -5.68
CA PRO A 73 -22.60 -11.35 -5.32
C PRO A 73 -23.36 -10.61 -6.43
N VAL A 74 -22.67 -10.00 -7.39
CA VAL A 74 -23.28 -9.28 -8.51
C VAL A 74 -24.00 -10.27 -9.43
N ASN A 75 -25.32 -10.10 -9.59
CA ASN A 75 -26.09 -10.93 -10.50
C ASN A 75 -25.88 -10.51 -11.95
N LEU A 76 -25.38 -11.44 -12.77
CA LEU A 76 -25.20 -11.26 -14.21
C LEU A 76 -26.41 -11.71 -15.02
N GLU A 77 -27.39 -12.35 -14.38
CA GLU A 77 -28.67 -12.67 -15.00
C GLU A 77 -29.43 -11.36 -15.30
N GLY A 78 -29.92 -11.23 -16.54
CA GLY A 78 -30.61 -10.02 -16.99
C GLY A 78 -29.69 -8.92 -17.55
N LEU A 79 -28.38 -9.18 -17.68
CA LEU A 79 -27.53 -8.35 -18.54
C LEU A 79 -28.03 -8.44 -19.99
N SER A 80 -28.50 -7.31 -20.52
CA SER A 80 -29.03 -7.25 -21.88
C SER A 80 -27.90 -7.48 -22.87
N ARG A 81 -28.20 -8.12 -24.00
CA ARG A 81 -27.26 -8.11 -25.13
C ARG A 81 -27.47 -6.85 -25.96
N PRO A 82 -26.40 -6.23 -26.48
CA PRO A 82 -26.54 -5.15 -27.44
C PRO A 82 -27.28 -5.65 -28.69
N ALA A 83 -28.22 -4.85 -29.19
CA ALA A 83 -28.95 -5.17 -30.42
C ALA A 83 -28.07 -4.85 -31.65
N GLY A 84 -27.81 -5.85 -32.50
CA GLY A 84 -27.06 -5.71 -33.75
C GLY A 84 -25.53 -5.68 -33.59
N ASN A 85 -24.80 -5.60 -34.72
CA ASN A 85 -23.33 -5.57 -34.86
C ASN A 85 -22.63 -4.35 -34.20
N PHE A 86 -23.22 -3.76 -33.16
CA PHE A 86 -22.84 -2.46 -32.60
C PHE A 86 -21.75 -2.51 -31.53
N LEU A 87 -20.98 -3.59 -31.47
CA LEU A 87 -19.88 -3.69 -30.53
C LEU A 87 -18.55 -3.98 -31.21
N LEU A 88 -17.65 -3.05 -30.93
CA LEU A 88 -16.20 -3.11 -31.07
C LEU A 88 -15.74 -2.94 -32.53
N ARG A 89 -14.64 -2.18 -32.73
CA ARG A 89 -14.26 -1.46 -33.97
C ARG A 89 -14.94 -1.98 -35.26
N ALA A 90 -15.87 -1.17 -35.78
CA ALA A 90 -16.40 -0.99 -37.15
C ALA A 90 -16.02 -1.94 -38.33
N SER A 91 -15.71 -3.21 -38.11
CA SER A 91 -15.54 -4.16 -39.20
C SER A 91 -16.74 -5.10 -39.14
N GLY A 92 -17.70 -4.87 -40.02
CA GLY A 92 -18.72 -5.86 -40.37
C GLY A 92 -18.12 -7.07 -41.11
N ALA A 93 -16.88 -7.44 -40.78
CA ALA A 93 -16.21 -8.61 -41.32
C ALA A 93 -16.74 -9.86 -40.62
N GLU A 94 -16.88 -10.94 -41.39
CA GLU A 94 -17.16 -12.26 -40.82
C GLU A 94 -16.01 -12.68 -39.90
N LEU A 95 -16.35 -13.27 -38.75
CA LEU A 95 -15.35 -13.82 -37.84
C LEU A 95 -14.63 -15.00 -38.52
N PRO A 96 -13.30 -15.13 -38.37
CA PRO A 96 -12.59 -16.28 -38.90
C PRO A 96 -13.02 -17.56 -38.19
N GLU A 97 -12.91 -18.68 -38.92
CA GLU A 97 -13.24 -20.02 -38.40
C GLU A 97 -12.37 -20.41 -37.19
N ALA A 98 -11.12 -19.94 -37.15
CA ALA A 98 -10.22 -20.11 -36.04
C ALA A 98 -9.42 -18.82 -35.81
N TYR A 99 -9.09 -18.55 -34.55
CA TYR A 99 -8.28 -17.43 -34.13
C TYR A 99 -7.54 -17.80 -32.86
N ASP A 100 -6.24 -17.50 -32.80
CA ASP A 100 -5.37 -17.96 -31.73
C ASP A 100 -4.37 -16.87 -31.36
N LEU A 101 -4.55 -16.25 -30.18
CA LEU A 101 -3.67 -15.20 -29.69
C LEU A 101 -2.23 -15.68 -29.46
N ARG A 102 -1.98 -17.00 -29.35
CA ARG A 102 -0.63 -17.56 -29.32
C ARG A 102 0.10 -17.32 -30.65
N THR A 103 -0.60 -17.50 -31.76
CA THR A 103 -0.05 -17.30 -33.11
C THR A 103 0.16 -15.80 -33.41
N GLU A 104 -0.73 -14.96 -32.89
CA GLU A 104 -0.60 -13.50 -32.98
C GLU A 104 0.51 -12.93 -32.08
N GLY A 105 1.03 -13.72 -31.13
CA GLY A 105 2.04 -13.28 -30.15
C GLY A 105 1.48 -12.35 -29.08
N TRP A 106 0.18 -12.44 -28.78
CA TRP A 106 -0.54 -11.57 -27.82
C TRP A 106 -0.92 -12.28 -26.53
N VAL A 107 -0.13 -13.27 -26.14
CA VAL A 107 -0.22 -13.93 -24.83
C VAL A 107 1.17 -13.95 -24.18
N THR A 108 1.20 -13.70 -22.87
CA THR A 108 2.41 -13.86 -22.05
C THR A 108 2.67 -15.33 -21.72
N PRO A 109 3.88 -15.70 -21.25
CA PRO A 109 4.20 -17.05 -20.80
C PRO A 109 3.21 -17.62 -19.78
N ILE A 110 3.17 -18.95 -19.66
CA ILE A 110 2.33 -19.65 -18.68
C ILE A 110 2.98 -19.53 -17.30
N LYS A 111 2.15 -19.26 -16.29
CA LYS A 111 2.54 -19.23 -14.88
C LYS A 111 1.90 -20.41 -14.11
N SER A 112 2.32 -20.59 -12.86
CA SER A 112 1.80 -21.63 -11.97
C SER A 112 1.28 -21.04 -10.66
N GLN A 113 0.01 -21.27 -10.36
CA GLN A 113 -0.61 -20.93 -9.08
C GLN A 113 -0.24 -21.90 -7.95
N GLY A 114 0.45 -23.00 -8.29
CA GLY A 114 0.74 -24.08 -7.35
C GLY A 114 -0.53 -24.63 -6.70
N GLN A 115 -0.54 -24.73 -5.38
CA GLN A 115 -1.68 -25.21 -4.60
C GLN A 115 -2.63 -24.09 -4.14
N SER A 116 -2.33 -22.83 -4.44
CA SER A 116 -3.14 -21.70 -3.97
C SER A 116 -4.45 -21.56 -4.75
N GLY A 117 -5.53 -21.15 -4.07
CA GLY A 117 -6.82 -20.77 -4.65
C GLY A 117 -6.79 -19.42 -5.40
N SER A 118 -5.85 -19.21 -6.32
CA SER A 118 -5.56 -17.89 -6.92
C SER A 118 -5.76 -17.79 -8.43
N CYS A 119 -6.35 -18.80 -9.08
CA CYS A 119 -6.58 -18.81 -10.53
C CYS A 119 -7.30 -17.55 -11.06
N TRP A 120 -8.16 -16.94 -10.24
CA TRP A 120 -8.87 -15.71 -10.58
C TRP A 120 -7.92 -14.51 -10.79
N ALA A 121 -6.85 -14.42 -10.00
CA ALA A 121 -5.82 -13.39 -10.14
C ALA A 121 -5.00 -13.62 -11.43
N PHE A 122 -4.55 -14.85 -11.65
CA PHE A 122 -3.83 -15.24 -12.87
C PHE A 122 -4.65 -14.93 -14.13
N SER A 123 -5.94 -15.30 -14.15
CA SER A 123 -6.75 -15.08 -15.34
C SER A 123 -7.03 -13.60 -15.59
N SER A 124 -7.26 -12.81 -14.54
CA SER A 124 -7.51 -11.37 -14.66
C SER A 124 -6.27 -10.63 -15.15
N LEU A 125 -5.09 -10.95 -14.60
CA LEU A 125 -3.83 -10.37 -15.04
C LEU A 125 -3.43 -10.85 -16.44
N ALA A 126 -3.66 -12.11 -16.81
CA ALA A 126 -3.42 -12.59 -18.17
C ALA A 126 -4.29 -11.87 -19.22
N SER A 127 -5.53 -11.52 -18.87
CA SER A 127 -6.39 -10.67 -19.73
C SER A 127 -5.78 -9.28 -19.92
N LEU A 128 -5.35 -8.63 -18.84
CA LEU A 128 -4.73 -7.31 -18.88
C LEU A 128 -3.39 -7.31 -19.63
N GLU A 129 -2.53 -8.29 -19.37
CA GLU A 129 -1.24 -8.48 -20.05
C GLU A 129 -1.43 -8.70 -21.55
N SER A 130 -2.42 -9.50 -21.94
CA SER A 130 -2.77 -9.71 -23.35
C SER A 130 -3.24 -8.43 -24.03
N TYR A 131 -4.05 -7.62 -23.34
CA TYR A 131 -4.47 -6.31 -23.85
C TYR A 131 -3.27 -5.41 -24.11
N ILE A 132 -2.38 -5.23 -23.12
CA ILE A 132 -1.18 -4.38 -23.22
C ILE A 132 -0.26 -4.88 -24.34
N LEU A 133 0.01 -6.18 -24.39
CA LEU A 133 0.89 -6.76 -25.40
C LEU A 133 0.36 -6.52 -26.82
N ARG A 134 -0.97 -6.59 -26.99
CA ARG A 134 -1.63 -6.30 -28.27
C ARG A 134 -1.64 -4.81 -28.63
N THR A 135 -1.97 -3.93 -27.69
CA THR A 135 -2.20 -2.50 -27.99
C THR A 135 -0.93 -1.65 -27.94
N GLU A 136 0.02 -2.03 -27.10
CA GLU A 136 1.25 -1.29 -26.82
C GLU A 136 2.50 -2.02 -27.35
N GLY A 137 2.39 -3.31 -27.68
CA GLY A 137 3.54 -4.14 -28.10
C GLY A 137 4.50 -4.47 -26.96
N GLU A 138 4.08 -4.25 -25.71
CA GLU A 138 4.90 -4.41 -24.53
C GLU A 138 4.56 -5.69 -23.77
N SER A 139 5.57 -6.50 -23.47
CA SER A 139 5.41 -7.67 -22.61
C SER A 139 5.55 -7.24 -21.14
N ARG A 140 4.52 -7.52 -20.35
CA ARG A 140 4.47 -7.27 -18.90
C ARG A 140 4.25 -8.58 -18.16
N ASP A 141 4.88 -8.68 -17.00
CA ASP A 141 4.73 -9.80 -16.07
C ASP A 141 4.31 -9.24 -14.71
N PHE A 142 3.01 -9.29 -14.43
CA PHE A 142 2.44 -8.70 -13.22
C PHE A 142 2.34 -9.69 -12.06
N SER A 143 2.39 -9.18 -10.84
CA SER A 143 2.34 -9.99 -9.63
C SER A 143 0.92 -10.42 -9.26
N GLU A 144 0.62 -11.70 -9.45
CA GLU A 144 -0.56 -12.32 -8.86
C GLU A 144 -0.50 -12.34 -7.32
N ASN A 145 0.71 -12.42 -6.74
CA ASN A 145 0.89 -12.44 -5.28
C ASN A 145 0.33 -11.16 -4.65
N ASN A 146 0.64 -10.02 -5.25
CA ASN A 146 0.21 -8.72 -4.76
C ASN A 146 -1.31 -8.59 -4.80
N MET A 147 -1.92 -8.92 -5.93
CA MET A 147 -3.38 -8.91 -6.06
C MET A 147 -4.02 -9.87 -5.05
N LYS A 148 -3.55 -11.11 -4.98
CA LYS A 148 -4.04 -12.15 -4.07
C LYS A 148 -4.01 -11.69 -2.62
N ASN A 149 -2.92 -11.05 -2.16
CA ASN A 149 -2.74 -10.68 -0.76
C ASN A 149 -3.53 -9.42 -0.38
N LEU A 150 -3.47 -8.36 -1.19
CA LEU A 150 -4.06 -7.05 -0.87
C LEU A 150 -5.60 -7.07 -0.83
N VAL A 151 -6.23 -8.09 -1.40
CA VAL A 151 -7.69 -8.25 -1.34
C VAL A 151 -8.16 -9.07 -0.15
N THR A 152 -7.26 -9.60 0.69
CA THR A 152 -7.62 -10.44 1.84
C THR A 152 -8.01 -9.66 3.08
N LYS A 153 -8.57 -10.36 4.05
CA LYS A 153 -8.98 -9.80 5.35
C LYS A 153 -7.83 -9.16 6.14
N TYR A 154 -6.58 -9.44 5.81
CA TYR A 154 -5.40 -8.90 6.48
C TYR A 154 -5.09 -7.44 6.11
N TYR A 155 -5.67 -6.93 5.01
CA TYR A 155 -5.48 -5.56 4.53
C TYR A 155 -6.70 -4.69 4.81
N SER A 156 -6.50 -3.38 5.02
CA SER A 156 -7.59 -2.44 5.37
C SER A 156 -8.69 -2.41 4.32
N ASP A 157 -8.30 -2.39 3.05
CA ASP A 157 -9.19 -2.34 1.90
C ASP A 157 -9.48 -3.74 1.34
N GLY A 158 -9.24 -4.80 2.11
CA GLY A 158 -9.46 -6.17 1.66
C GLY A 158 -10.83 -6.71 2.04
N PHE A 159 -11.33 -7.65 1.23
CA PHE A 159 -12.53 -8.45 1.46
C PHE A 159 -12.35 -9.37 2.67
N ASP A 160 -13.42 -10.01 3.13
CA ASP A 160 -13.41 -10.94 4.28
C ASP A 160 -12.85 -12.34 3.93
N LEU A 161 -11.97 -12.40 2.92
CA LEU A 161 -11.42 -13.62 2.33
C LEU A 161 -9.98 -13.85 2.81
N ILE A 162 -9.53 -15.10 2.84
CA ILE A 162 -8.11 -15.47 2.83
C ILE A 162 -7.69 -15.90 1.43
N ALA A 163 -6.38 -15.96 1.18
CA ALA A 163 -5.81 -16.27 -0.13
C ALA A 163 -6.34 -17.57 -0.77
N ASP A 164 -6.74 -18.56 0.05
CA ASP A 164 -7.24 -19.87 -0.39
C ASP A 164 -8.77 -19.95 -0.47
N ASN A 165 -9.51 -18.89 -0.14
CA ASN A 165 -10.96 -18.87 -0.35
C ASN A 165 -11.34 -18.65 -1.83
N GLY A 166 -10.38 -18.47 -2.73
CA GLY A 166 -10.68 -18.12 -4.11
C GLY A 166 -11.03 -16.64 -4.28
N GLY A 167 -11.46 -16.32 -5.49
CA GLY A 167 -11.93 -14.98 -5.84
C GLY A 167 -12.57 -14.96 -7.22
N ASN A 168 -12.77 -13.76 -7.75
CA ASN A 168 -13.51 -13.53 -8.99
C ASN A 168 -13.06 -12.26 -9.72
N SER A 169 -13.63 -12.02 -10.90
CA SER A 169 -13.26 -10.88 -11.75
C SER A 169 -13.64 -9.53 -11.12
N PHE A 170 -14.66 -9.49 -10.26
CA PHE A 170 -15.08 -8.26 -9.57
C PHE A 170 -14.11 -7.86 -8.46
N ILE A 171 -13.54 -8.83 -7.73
CA ILE A 171 -12.46 -8.59 -6.77
C ILE A 171 -11.21 -8.06 -7.49
N ALA A 172 -10.82 -8.67 -8.61
CA ALA A 172 -9.72 -8.17 -9.44
C ALA A 172 -9.99 -6.75 -9.97
N MET A 173 -11.21 -6.48 -10.44
CA MET A 173 -11.65 -5.17 -10.89
C MET A 173 -11.58 -4.13 -9.78
N ALA A 174 -11.97 -4.45 -8.55
CA ALA A 174 -11.85 -3.53 -7.41
C ALA A 174 -10.37 -3.19 -7.13
N TYR A 175 -9.50 -4.20 -7.04
CA TYR A 175 -8.05 -4.02 -6.83
C TYR A 175 -7.41 -3.13 -7.92
N LEU A 176 -7.74 -3.36 -9.19
CA LEU A 176 -7.16 -2.62 -10.32
C LEU A 176 -7.71 -1.19 -10.43
N THR A 177 -9.03 -0.99 -10.26
CA THR A 177 -9.67 0.32 -10.45
C THR A 177 -9.56 1.26 -9.25
N ARG A 178 -9.19 0.74 -8.06
CA ARG A 178 -8.77 1.55 -6.91
C ARG A 178 -7.28 1.91 -6.92
N TRP A 179 -6.54 1.49 -7.96
CA TRP A 179 -5.10 1.67 -8.16
C TRP A 179 -4.21 1.04 -7.09
N SER A 180 -4.59 -0.13 -6.55
CA SER A 180 -3.67 -0.92 -5.73
C SER A 180 -2.60 -1.65 -6.54
N GLY A 181 -2.75 -1.72 -7.86
CA GLY A 181 -1.84 -2.36 -8.80
C GLY A 181 -2.28 -2.20 -10.26
N PRO A 182 -1.70 -2.97 -11.20
CA PRO A 182 -0.79 -4.08 -10.97
C PRO A 182 0.65 -3.62 -10.67
N VAL A 183 1.40 -4.47 -9.97
CA VAL A 183 2.86 -4.32 -9.73
C VAL A 183 3.62 -5.41 -10.50
N ASN A 184 4.92 -5.23 -10.73
CA ASN A 184 5.73 -6.23 -11.42
C ASN A 184 5.91 -7.49 -10.57
N GLU A 185 5.87 -8.66 -11.20
CA GLU A 185 6.19 -9.96 -10.57
C GLU A 185 7.58 -9.96 -9.93
N SER A 186 8.56 -9.29 -10.55
CA SER A 186 9.91 -9.17 -9.99
C SER A 186 9.97 -8.39 -8.65
N ALA A 187 8.96 -7.59 -8.34
CA ALA A 187 8.89 -6.80 -7.11
C ALA A 187 8.16 -7.52 -5.98
N ASP A 188 7.23 -8.43 -6.32
CA ASP A 188 6.50 -9.28 -5.38
C ASP A 188 6.25 -10.67 -5.98
N PRO A 189 7.28 -11.55 -6.03
CA PRO A 189 7.17 -12.82 -6.72
C PRO A 189 6.10 -13.74 -6.13
N PHE A 190 5.45 -14.51 -6.99
CA PHE A 190 4.41 -15.46 -6.60
C PHE A 190 4.92 -16.48 -5.60
N ASN A 191 4.21 -16.56 -4.48
CA ASN A 191 4.38 -17.58 -3.46
C ASN A 191 2.99 -18.07 -3.04
N GLU A 192 2.71 -19.33 -3.31
CA GLU A 192 1.42 -19.97 -3.02
C GLU A 192 1.01 -19.84 -1.54
N THR A 193 1.98 -19.86 -0.62
CA THR A 193 1.75 -19.76 0.83
C THR A 193 1.82 -18.34 1.41
N SER A 194 2.25 -17.35 0.62
CA SER A 194 2.36 -15.98 1.14
C SER A 194 0.98 -15.39 1.42
N ILE A 195 0.87 -14.68 2.54
CA ILE A 195 -0.27 -13.85 2.94
C ILE A 195 0.10 -12.37 3.06
N TYR A 196 1.34 -12.01 2.68
CA TYR A 196 1.89 -10.67 2.79
C TYR A 196 2.60 -10.26 1.50
N SER A 197 2.42 -8.99 1.17
CA SER A 197 3.11 -8.29 0.10
C SER A 197 3.85 -7.08 0.66
N PRO A 198 5.03 -6.72 0.12
CA PRO A 198 5.74 -5.50 0.49
C PRO A 198 4.86 -4.25 0.33
N ALA A 199 5.05 -3.27 1.20
CA ALA A 199 4.39 -1.98 1.09
C ALA A 199 5.01 -1.12 -0.02
N ASP A 200 4.25 -0.13 -0.50
CA ASP A 200 4.72 0.93 -1.40
C ASP A 200 5.38 0.45 -2.71
N LEU A 201 4.95 -0.71 -3.21
CA LEU A 201 5.39 -1.22 -4.50
C LEU A 201 4.89 -0.34 -5.65
N PRO A 202 5.72 -0.06 -6.67
CA PRO A 202 5.35 0.83 -7.75
C PRO A 202 4.29 0.19 -8.65
N VAL A 203 3.11 0.82 -8.69
CA VAL A 203 2.06 0.51 -9.66
C VAL A 203 2.56 0.79 -11.08
N GLN A 204 2.32 -0.14 -12.00
CA GLN A 204 2.86 -0.07 -13.36
C GLN A 204 1.88 0.53 -14.37
N LYS A 205 0.59 0.31 -14.18
CA LYS A 205 -0.50 0.75 -15.05
C LYS A 205 -1.72 1.13 -14.21
N HIS A 206 -2.55 2.01 -14.71
CA HIS A 206 -3.86 2.29 -14.12
C HIS A 206 -4.96 1.70 -15.01
N VAL A 207 -5.86 0.92 -14.42
CA VAL A 207 -7.00 0.38 -15.16
C VAL A 207 -8.12 1.41 -15.17
N GLN A 208 -8.47 1.89 -16.37
CA GLN A 208 -9.51 2.91 -16.59
C GLN A 208 -10.77 2.38 -17.26
N LYS A 209 -10.74 1.10 -17.67
CA LYS A 209 -11.92 0.43 -18.22
C LYS A 209 -11.82 -1.08 -18.03
N VAL A 210 -12.92 -1.66 -17.56
CA VAL A 210 -13.12 -3.11 -17.48
C VAL A 210 -14.46 -3.39 -18.13
N VAL A 211 -14.50 -4.35 -19.06
CA VAL A 211 -15.72 -4.71 -19.78
C VAL A 211 -16.19 -6.06 -19.26
N VAL A 212 -17.43 -6.11 -18.77
CA VAL A 212 -18.11 -7.34 -18.40
C VAL A 212 -18.94 -7.81 -19.59
N LEU A 213 -18.76 -9.05 -20.02
CA LEU A 213 -19.49 -9.61 -21.15
C LEU A 213 -20.73 -10.35 -20.64
N PRO A 214 -21.94 -10.05 -21.17
CA PRO A 214 -23.11 -10.88 -20.95
C PRO A 214 -22.84 -12.37 -21.22
N VAL A 215 -23.46 -13.22 -20.39
CA VAL A 215 -23.32 -14.67 -20.47
C VAL A 215 -23.83 -15.23 -21.80
N ARG A 216 -23.36 -16.42 -22.17
CA ARG A 216 -23.86 -17.16 -23.35
C ARG A 216 -25.30 -17.62 -23.12
N ASN A 217 -26.12 -17.59 -24.16
CA ASN A 217 -27.50 -18.09 -24.13
C ASN A 217 -27.58 -19.59 -24.41
N ASN A 218 -26.63 -20.12 -25.17
CA ASN A 218 -26.53 -21.53 -25.55
C ASN A 218 -25.13 -21.83 -26.11
N SER A 219 -24.87 -23.11 -26.43
CA SER A 219 -23.55 -23.59 -26.85
C SER A 219 -23.05 -23.02 -28.19
N LEU A 220 -23.89 -22.40 -29.00
CA LEU A 220 -23.50 -21.80 -30.28
C LEU A 220 -23.34 -20.28 -30.20
N ASP A 221 -23.73 -19.69 -29.07
CA ASP A 221 -23.65 -18.26 -28.85
C ASP A 221 -22.26 -17.85 -28.37
N ASN A 222 -21.32 -17.82 -29.32
CA ASN A 222 -19.89 -17.56 -29.06
C ASN A 222 -19.42 -16.20 -29.57
N GLU A 223 -20.25 -15.49 -30.34
CA GLU A 223 -19.83 -14.31 -31.11
C GLU A 223 -19.27 -13.19 -30.23
N LEU A 224 -19.91 -12.94 -29.08
CA LEU A 224 -19.50 -11.85 -28.19
C LEU A 224 -18.09 -12.08 -27.60
N ILE A 225 -17.80 -13.31 -27.16
CA ILE A 225 -16.47 -13.68 -26.65
C ILE A 225 -15.44 -13.61 -27.78
N LYS A 226 -15.78 -14.11 -28.97
CA LYS A 226 -14.89 -14.06 -30.15
C LYS A 226 -14.54 -12.62 -30.55
N ARG A 227 -15.52 -11.71 -30.57
CA ARG A 227 -15.27 -10.29 -30.82
C ARG A 227 -14.40 -9.67 -29.74
N ALA A 228 -14.68 -9.96 -28.47
CA ALA A 228 -13.84 -9.48 -27.36
C ALA A 228 -12.37 -9.92 -27.52
N LEU A 229 -12.12 -11.16 -27.94
CA LEU A 229 -10.76 -11.66 -28.25
C LEU A 229 -10.06 -10.87 -29.36
N ILE A 230 -10.79 -10.52 -30.43
CA ILE A 230 -10.23 -9.72 -31.52
C ILE A 230 -9.94 -8.28 -31.07
N ASP A 231 -10.86 -7.68 -30.33
CA ASP A 231 -10.85 -6.25 -30.05
C ASP A 231 -10.01 -5.86 -28.85
N TYR A 232 -9.91 -6.75 -27.86
CA TYR A 232 -9.23 -6.50 -26.61
C TYR A 232 -8.13 -7.50 -26.27
N GLY A 233 -8.10 -8.68 -26.89
CA GLY A 233 -7.21 -9.76 -26.47
C GLY A 233 -7.88 -10.70 -25.47
N ALA A 234 -7.10 -11.36 -24.63
CA ALA A 234 -7.56 -12.50 -23.84
C ALA A 234 -8.71 -12.16 -22.86
N VAL A 235 -9.62 -13.12 -22.67
CA VAL A 235 -10.87 -12.94 -21.92
C VAL A 235 -10.84 -13.81 -20.66
N PHE A 236 -11.04 -13.20 -19.49
CA PHE A 236 -11.32 -13.93 -18.26
C PHE A 236 -12.64 -14.71 -18.41
N SER A 237 -12.67 -15.98 -18.04
CA SER A 237 -13.89 -16.78 -17.94
C SER A 237 -13.78 -17.82 -16.82
N THR A 238 -14.83 -18.59 -16.60
CA THR A 238 -14.90 -19.60 -15.53
C THR A 238 -15.27 -20.97 -16.07
N MET A 239 -14.91 -22.02 -15.32
CA MET A 239 -15.29 -23.39 -15.61
C MET A 239 -15.52 -24.18 -14.32
N CYS A 240 -16.23 -25.29 -14.43
CA CYS A 240 -16.18 -26.34 -13.42
C CYS A 240 -15.08 -27.32 -13.83
N TRP A 241 -13.99 -27.39 -13.08
CA TRP A 241 -12.93 -28.36 -13.28
C TRP A 241 -13.24 -29.67 -12.57
N ASN A 242 -13.08 -30.77 -13.31
CA ASN A 242 -13.11 -32.13 -12.80
C ASN A 242 -12.20 -33.01 -13.66
N GLN A 243 -11.30 -33.75 -13.03
CA GLN A 243 -10.28 -34.54 -13.71
C GLN A 243 -10.86 -35.55 -14.71
N VAL A 244 -12.03 -36.13 -14.44
CA VAL A 244 -12.63 -37.16 -15.31
C VAL A 244 -13.11 -36.61 -16.66
N ASP A 245 -13.36 -35.31 -16.72
CA ASP A 245 -13.85 -34.61 -17.90
C ASP A 245 -12.70 -34.12 -18.80
N TYR A 246 -11.45 -34.26 -18.34
CA TYR A 246 -10.24 -33.93 -19.07
C TYR A 246 -9.68 -35.12 -19.85
N GLN A 247 -9.26 -34.87 -21.08
CA GLN A 247 -8.71 -35.85 -22.00
C GLN A 247 -7.24 -35.53 -22.32
N ASP A 248 -6.32 -36.31 -21.78
CA ASP A 248 -4.87 -36.05 -21.85
C ASP A 248 -4.29 -36.07 -23.26
N LYS A 249 -4.77 -36.97 -24.14
CA LYS A 249 -4.15 -37.22 -25.46
C LYS A 249 -4.27 -36.01 -26.40
N ASN A 250 -5.38 -35.30 -26.32
CA ASN A 250 -5.75 -34.18 -27.19
C ASN A 250 -5.86 -32.87 -26.42
N TYR A 251 -5.50 -32.89 -25.12
CA TYR A 251 -5.57 -31.73 -24.23
C TYR A 251 -6.94 -31.05 -24.28
N SER A 252 -8.01 -31.84 -24.21
CA SER A 252 -9.37 -31.35 -24.44
C SER A 252 -10.27 -31.63 -23.26
N TYR A 253 -11.27 -30.78 -23.07
CA TYR A 253 -12.13 -30.78 -21.90
C TYR A 253 -13.60 -30.51 -22.26
N ILE A 254 -14.50 -31.22 -21.59
CA ILE A 254 -15.93 -30.93 -21.64
C ILE A 254 -16.61 -31.35 -20.35
N TYR A 255 -17.17 -30.38 -19.64
CA TYR A 255 -18.07 -30.61 -18.52
C TYR A 255 -19.53 -30.53 -18.96
N THR A 256 -20.33 -31.54 -18.63
CA THR A 256 -21.78 -31.59 -18.93
C THR A 256 -22.65 -31.68 -17.68
N GLY A 257 -22.06 -31.51 -16.49
CA GLY A 257 -22.77 -31.57 -15.22
C GLY A 257 -23.41 -30.23 -14.82
N SER A 258 -23.91 -30.18 -13.58
CA SER A 258 -24.61 -29.01 -13.02
C SER A 258 -23.87 -28.29 -11.90
N SER A 259 -22.87 -28.91 -11.26
CA SER A 259 -22.06 -28.30 -10.19
C SER A 259 -21.49 -26.96 -10.58
N SER A 260 -21.43 -26.01 -9.65
CA SER A 260 -20.97 -24.64 -9.85
C SER A 260 -19.53 -24.56 -10.36
N ALA A 261 -19.19 -23.45 -11.01
CA ALA A 261 -17.82 -23.20 -11.44
C ALA A 261 -16.89 -23.14 -10.21
N ASN A 262 -15.68 -23.67 -10.34
CA ASN A 262 -14.69 -23.75 -9.25
C ASN A 262 -13.29 -23.30 -9.70
N HIS A 263 -13.10 -23.00 -10.99
CA HIS A 263 -11.82 -22.59 -11.56
C HIS A 263 -12.02 -21.42 -12.53
N ALA A 264 -11.11 -20.45 -12.48
CA ALA A 264 -11.05 -19.32 -13.41
C ALA A 264 -9.96 -19.59 -14.46
N ILE A 265 -10.27 -19.31 -15.71
CA ILE A 265 -9.40 -19.57 -16.86
C ILE A 265 -9.37 -18.38 -17.79
N THR A 266 -8.42 -18.35 -18.71
CA THR A 266 -8.32 -17.28 -19.71
C THR A 266 -8.56 -17.85 -21.10
N ILE A 267 -9.63 -17.42 -21.75
CA ILE A 267 -9.88 -17.75 -23.16
C ILE A 267 -8.91 -16.91 -24.00
N VAL A 268 -8.16 -17.58 -24.88
CA VAL A 268 -7.14 -16.96 -25.74
C VAL A 268 -7.35 -17.23 -27.23
N GLY A 269 -8.45 -17.89 -27.60
CA GLY A 269 -8.74 -18.18 -28.98
C GLY A 269 -9.92 -19.12 -29.15
N TRP A 270 -10.17 -19.51 -30.39
CA TRP A 270 -11.19 -20.49 -30.74
C TRP A 270 -10.83 -21.24 -32.03
N ASN A 271 -11.47 -22.38 -32.22
CA ASN A 271 -11.44 -23.14 -33.46
C ASN A 271 -12.80 -23.80 -33.68
N ASP A 272 -13.57 -23.33 -34.65
CA ASP A 272 -14.92 -23.83 -34.97
C ASP A 272 -14.93 -25.25 -35.54
N SER A 273 -13.82 -25.66 -36.14
CA SER A 273 -13.64 -27.00 -36.71
C SER A 273 -12.90 -27.96 -35.79
N PHE A 274 -12.71 -27.62 -34.51
CA PHE A 274 -12.12 -28.55 -33.55
C PHE A 274 -12.96 -29.82 -33.44
N ASP A 275 -12.35 -30.97 -33.78
CA ASP A 275 -13.05 -32.25 -33.95
C ASP A 275 -13.67 -32.72 -32.63
N ARG A 276 -14.99 -32.88 -32.61
CA ARG A 276 -15.76 -33.36 -31.45
C ARG A 276 -15.32 -34.75 -30.95
N ASN A 277 -14.67 -35.56 -31.78
CA ASN A 277 -14.22 -36.90 -31.36
C ASN A 277 -12.93 -36.87 -30.53
N ARG A 278 -12.37 -35.68 -30.26
CA ARG A 278 -11.16 -35.51 -29.44
C ARG A 278 -11.44 -35.45 -27.94
N PHE A 279 -12.71 -35.25 -27.54
CA PHE A 279 -13.14 -35.16 -26.15
C PHE A 279 -13.48 -36.54 -25.55
N ASN A 280 -13.38 -36.69 -24.22
CA ASN A 280 -13.81 -37.90 -23.49
C ASN A 280 -15.30 -38.21 -23.67
N GLN A 281 -16.11 -37.15 -23.72
CA GLN A 281 -17.53 -37.21 -24.03
C GLN A 281 -17.75 -36.49 -25.35
N VAL A 282 -18.39 -37.13 -26.32
CA VAL A 282 -18.56 -36.54 -27.66
C VAL A 282 -19.64 -35.44 -27.61
N PRO A 283 -19.30 -34.15 -27.80
CA PRO A 283 -20.29 -33.08 -27.84
C PRO A 283 -21.18 -33.18 -29.07
N ALA A 284 -22.29 -32.43 -29.06
CA ALA A 284 -23.26 -32.44 -30.15
C ALA A 284 -22.67 -31.95 -31.50
N GLY A 285 -21.66 -31.08 -31.47
CA GLY A 285 -20.98 -30.57 -32.67
C GLY A 285 -19.50 -30.29 -32.44
N ASN A 286 -18.82 -29.91 -33.52
CA ASN A 286 -17.44 -29.46 -33.47
C ASN A 286 -17.34 -28.08 -32.80
N GLY A 287 -16.12 -27.71 -32.43
CA GLY A 287 -15.79 -26.37 -31.98
C GLY A 287 -15.32 -26.32 -30.52
N ALA A 288 -14.26 -25.55 -30.30
CA ALA A 288 -13.66 -25.37 -28.98
C ALA A 288 -13.08 -23.97 -28.80
N PHE A 289 -13.10 -23.49 -27.56
CA PHE A 289 -12.29 -22.39 -27.11
C PHE A 289 -10.87 -22.89 -26.79
N ILE A 290 -9.87 -22.06 -27.10
CA ILE A 290 -8.47 -22.27 -26.71
C ILE A 290 -8.28 -21.53 -25.39
N VAL A 291 -7.75 -22.23 -24.39
CA VAL A 291 -7.70 -21.73 -23.02
C VAL A 291 -6.27 -21.77 -22.49
N LYS A 292 -5.83 -20.64 -21.92
CA LYS A 292 -4.60 -20.50 -21.12
C LYS A 292 -4.94 -20.82 -19.66
N ASN A 293 -4.21 -21.77 -19.08
CA ASN A 293 -4.39 -22.16 -17.68
C ASN A 293 -3.25 -21.61 -16.80
N SER A 294 -3.36 -21.81 -15.48
CA SER A 294 -2.44 -21.33 -14.45
C SER A 294 -1.78 -22.47 -13.66
N TRP A 295 -1.53 -23.63 -14.28
CA TRP A 295 -0.92 -24.81 -13.63
C TRP A 295 0.49 -25.12 -14.12
N GLY A 296 1.15 -24.14 -14.78
CA GLY A 296 2.50 -24.28 -15.31
C GLY A 296 2.56 -24.97 -16.67
N GLU A 297 3.69 -24.78 -17.34
CA GLU A 297 3.94 -25.24 -18.72
C GLU A 297 4.01 -26.77 -18.86
N LYS A 298 4.17 -27.51 -17.76
CA LYS A 298 4.23 -28.98 -17.81
C LYS A 298 2.87 -29.66 -17.87
N TRP A 299 1.79 -28.90 -17.64
CA TRP A 299 0.43 -29.40 -17.69
C TRP A 299 -0.21 -29.06 -19.04
N GLY A 300 -1.06 -29.95 -19.56
CA GLY A 300 -1.77 -29.70 -20.83
C GLY A 300 -0.86 -29.64 -22.05
N GLU A 301 -1.28 -28.86 -23.05
CA GLU A 301 -0.51 -28.47 -24.23
C GLU A 301 0.34 -27.25 -23.85
N GLU A 302 1.45 -27.47 -23.15
CA GLU A 302 2.34 -26.38 -22.69
C GLU A 302 1.60 -25.31 -21.86
N GLY A 303 0.70 -25.74 -20.98
CA GLY A 303 -0.17 -24.87 -20.16
C GLY A 303 -1.50 -24.49 -20.80
N TYR A 304 -1.73 -24.86 -22.06
CA TYR A 304 -2.98 -24.62 -22.79
C TYR A 304 -3.82 -25.88 -22.94
N PHE A 305 -5.11 -25.71 -23.23
CA PHE A 305 -6.03 -26.80 -23.53
C PHE A 305 -7.27 -26.29 -24.28
N TYR A 306 -8.11 -27.21 -24.74
CA TYR A 306 -9.29 -26.90 -25.56
C TYR A 306 -10.58 -27.25 -24.82
N ILE A 307 -11.45 -26.27 -24.60
CA ILE A 307 -12.77 -26.49 -23.98
C ILE A 307 -13.84 -26.49 -25.06
N SER A 308 -14.65 -27.56 -25.11
CA SER A 308 -15.77 -27.66 -26.05
C SER A 308 -16.74 -26.49 -25.91
N TYR A 309 -17.29 -26.00 -27.03
CA TYR A 309 -18.38 -25.01 -27.00
C TYR A 309 -19.62 -25.51 -26.25
N TYR A 310 -19.78 -26.83 -26.12
CA TYR A 310 -20.91 -27.48 -25.46
C TYR A 310 -20.69 -27.76 -23.97
N ASP A 311 -19.58 -27.27 -23.41
CA ASP A 311 -19.38 -27.23 -21.95
C ASP A 311 -20.46 -26.38 -21.27
N THR A 312 -20.98 -26.83 -20.14
CA THR A 312 -22.12 -26.23 -19.45
C THR A 312 -21.76 -25.02 -18.58
N LYS A 313 -20.48 -24.68 -18.42
CA LYS A 313 -20.02 -23.60 -17.54
C LYS A 313 -19.22 -22.51 -18.26
N ILE A 314 -18.39 -22.85 -19.26
CA ILE A 314 -17.59 -21.85 -19.98
C ILE A 314 -18.48 -20.79 -20.65
N GLY A 315 -18.23 -19.53 -20.30
CA GLY A 315 -18.99 -18.39 -20.81
C GLY A 315 -20.41 -18.23 -20.24
N TYR A 316 -20.85 -19.09 -19.31
CA TYR A 316 -22.14 -18.96 -18.63
C TYR A 316 -22.02 -18.29 -17.24
N GLY A 317 -20.80 -18.21 -16.69
CA GLY A 317 -20.49 -17.42 -15.50
C GLY A 317 -19.90 -16.05 -15.83
N GLU A 318 -19.01 -15.57 -14.99
CA GLU A 318 -18.31 -14.30 -15.19
C GLU A 318 -17.43 -14.32 -16.44
N ASN A 319 -17.53 -13.27 -17.25
CA ASN A 319 -16.66 -13.03 -18.40
C ASN A 319 -16.21 -11.58 -18.39
N ALA A 320 -14.91 -11.33 -18.41
CA ALA A 320 -14.39 -9.98 -18.30
C ALA A 320 -13.14 -9.75 -19.15
N VAL A 321 -12.96 -8.50 -19.53
CA VAL A 321 -11.77 -7.99 -20.19
C VAL A 321 -11.25 -6.79 -19.44
N PHE A 322 -9.96 -6.81 -19.13
CA PHE A 322 -9.26 -5.73 -18.44
C PHE A 322 -8.43 -4.93 -19.43
N THR A 323 -8.55 -3.61 -19.39
CA THR A 323 -7.77 -2.71 -20.25
C THR A 323 -6.85 -1.82 -19.43
N SER A 324 -5.76 -1.36 -20.03
CA SER A 324 -4.79 -0.47 -19.40
C SER A 324 -4.93 0.98 -19.87
N SER A 325 -4.48 1.88 -19.01
CA SER A 325 -4.03 3.22 -19.38
C SER A 325 -2.69 3.49 -18.70
N ASP A 326 -2.02 4.58 -19.09
CA ASP A 326 -0.75 4.93 -18.50
C ASP A 326 -0.94 5.39 -17.05
N LYS A 327 -0.03 4.96 -16.17
CA LYS A 327 -0.10 5.30 -14.74
C LYS A 327 -0.06 6.82 -14.50
N ASP A 328 0.58 7.54 -15.42
CA ASP A 328 0.76 8.99 -15.36
C ASP A 328 -0.37 9.75 -16.08
N ASP A 329 -1.51 9.11 -16.38
CA ASP A 329 -2.69 9.83 -16.89
C ASP A 329 -3.25 10.79 -15.81
N PHE A 330 -3.30 10.32 -14.57
CA PHE A 330 -3.87 11.02 -13.43
C PHE A 330 -3.02 10.81 -12.17
N ASP A 331 -3.05 11.79 -11.26
CA ASP A 331 -2.16 11.81 -10.09
C ASP A 331 -2.86 11.47 -8.77
N TYR A 332 -4.19 11.51 -8.74
CA TYR A 332 -4.97 11.20 -7.55
C TYR A 332 -6.38 10.71 -7.91
N ILE A 333 -6.90 9.82 -7.07
CA ILE A 333 -8.23 9.24 -7.17
C ILE A 333 -9.02 9.60 -5.89
N TYR A 334 -10.17 10.23 -6.08
CA TYR A 334 -11.21 10.36 -5.07
C TYR A 334 -12.20 9.22 -5.23
N GLN A 335 -12.45 8.48 -4.15
CA GLN A 335 -13.33 7.33 -4.14
C GLN A 335 -13.86 7.04 -2.73
N TYR A 336 -15.02 6.41 -2.66
CA TYR A 336 -15.64 5.90 -1.43
C TYR A 336 -15.95 4.39 -1.51
N ASP A 337 -15.46 3.73 -2.57
CA ASP A 337 -15.79 2.36 -2.96
C ASP A 337 -14.51 1.50 -3.19
N PRO A 338 -13.60 1.36 -2.22
CA PRO A 338 -12.38 0.55 -2.38
C PRO A 338 -12.64 -0.94 -2.68
N LEU A 339 -13.76 -1.52 -2.24
CA LEU A 339 -14.20 -2.89 -2.56
C LEU A 339 -15.04 -2.95 -3.84
N GLY A 340 -15.28 -1.81 -4.48
CA GLY A 340 -15.89 -1.71 -5.81
C GLY A 340 -17.34 -2.17 -5.86
N TRP A 341 -17.71 -2.76 -6.99
CA TRP A 341 -19.09 -3.09 -7.31
C TRP A 341 -19.54 -4.40 -6.62
N ILE A 342 -20.28 -4.26 -5.52
CA ILE A 342 -20.82 -5.38 -4.72
C ILE A 342 -22.28 -5.70 -5.08
N ASN A 343 -23.08 -4.66 -5.31
CA ASN A 343 -24.47 -4.80 -5.73
C ASN A 343 -24.90 -3.55 -6.52
N SER A 344 -26.16 -3.50 -6.95
CA SER A 344 -26.74 -2.32 -7.60
C SER A 344 -28.04 -1.93 -6.90
N ILE A 345 -28.38 -0.64 -6.95
CA ILE A 345 -29.66 -0.10 -6.50
C ILE A 345 -30.36 0.66 -7.62
N GLY A 346 -31.66 0.83 -7.47
CA GLY A 346 -32.50 1.58 -8.38
C GLY A 346 -33.88 1.86 -7.81
N TYR A 347 -34.76 2.32 -8.68
CA TYR A 347 -36.18 2.47 -8.38
C TYR A 347 -36.94 1.60 -9.40
N PRO A 348 -37.75 0.61 -8.97
CA PRO A 348 -38.29 -0.44 -9.86
C PRO A 348 -39.02 0.09 -11.11
N ASP A 349 -39.71 1.22 -10.98
CA ASP A 349 -40.47 1.84 -12.06
C ASP A 349 -39.73 3.01 -12.75
N GLN A 350 -38.43 3.16 -12.51
CA GLN A 350 -37.61 4.21 -13.12
C GLN A 350 -36.48 3.60 -13.96
N PHE A 351 -36.50 3.95 -15.24
CA PHE A 351 -35.47 3.62 -16.23
C PHE A 351 -34.44 4.75 -16.39
N SER A 352 -34.50 5.73 -15.49
CA SER A 352 -33.54 6.81 -15.38
C SER A 352 -33.40 7.21 -13.91
N VAL A 353 -32.17 7.27 -13.42
CA VAL A 353 -31.89 7.51 -12.00
C VAL A 353 -30.62 8.34 -11.86
N TRP A 354 -30.54 9.12 -10.78
CA TRP A 354 -29.41 9.98 -10.49
C TRP A 354 -28.63 9.45 -9.29
N GLY A 355 -27.31 9.38 -9.41
CA GLY A 355 -26.38 9.10 -8.33
C GLY A 355 -25.34 10.22 -8.22
N SER A 356 -24.80 10.43 -7.02
CA SER A 356 -23.75 11.41 -6.82
C SER A 356 -22.83 11.09 -5.66
N ASN A 357 -21.54 11.40 -5.83
CA ASN A 357 -20.58 11.49 -4.74
C ASN A 357 -20.11 12.95 -4.56
N VAL A 358 -19.97 13.37 -3.31
CA VAL A 358 -19.45 14.69 -2.92
C VAL A 358 -18.06 14.52 -2.31
N PHE A 359 -17.07 15.17 -2.91
CA PHE A 359 -15.67 15.10 -2.49
C PHE A 359 -15.18 16.46 -1.98
N SER A 360 -14.03 16.44 -1.29
CA SER A 360 -13.30 17.64 -0.89
C SER A 360 -11.87 17.54 -1.40
N SER A 361 -11.46 18.51 -2.23
CA SER A 361 -10.15 18.55 -2.84
C SER A 361 -9.03 18.59 -1.78
N LYS A 362 -7.98 17.79 -1.96
CA LYS A 362 -6.83 17.66 -1.03
C LYS A 362 -5.75 18.72 -1.26
N ARG A 363 -5.71 19.32 -2.44
CA ARG A 363 -4.64 20.22 -2.91
C ARG A 363 -5.13 21.03 -4.10
N ASN A 364 -4.37 22.04 -4.51
CA ASN A 364 -4.68 22.73 -5.77
C ASN A 364 -4.46 21.76 -6.94
N GLU A 365 -5.52 21.50 -7.69
CA GLU A 365 -5.56 20.42 -8.67
C GLU A 365 -6.58 20.69 -9.77
N LYS A 366 -6.56 19.82 -10.78
CA LYS A 366 -7.51 19.82 -11.89
C LYS A 366 -8.29 18.52 -11.88
N LEU A 367 -9.61 18.61 -11.86
CA LEU A 367 -10.48 17.47 -12.14
C LEU A 367 -10.53 17.22 -13.64
N GLU A 368 -10.16 16.01 -14.06
CA GLU A 368 -9.98 15.67 -15.47
C GLU A 368 -10.79 14.47 -15.94
N ALA A 369 -11.15 13.53 -15.05
CA ALA A 369 -11.96 12.39 -15.45
C ALA A 369 -12.85 11.85 -14.33
N ILE A 370 -13.92 11.16 -14.73
CA ILE A 370 -14.92 10.57 -13.85
C ILE A 370 -14.99 9.06 -14.10
N GLY A 371 -14.75 8.27 -13.05
CA GLY A 371 -14.91 6.82 -13.08
C GLY A 371 -16.29 6.40 -12.57
N PHE A 372 -16.93 5.45 -13.23
CA PHE A 372 -18.22 4.90 -12.80
C PHE A 372 -18.45 3.51 -13.40
N TYR A 373 -19.50 2.83 -12.94
CA TYR A 373 -19.88 1.50 -13.43
C TYR A 373 -21.20 1.56 -14.18
N ALA A 374 -21.24 0.97 -15.38
CA ALA A 374 -22.47 0.69 -16.09
C ALA A 374 -22.97 -0.70 -15.68
N THR A 375 -24.17 -0.79 -15.11
CA THR A 375 -24.69 -2.05 -14.56
C THR A 375 -25.36 -2.95 -15.61
N ASN A 376 -25.62 -2.43 -16.81
CA ASN A 376 -26.22 -3.17 -17.91
C ASN A 376 -25.74 -2.63 -19.28
N SER A 377 -25.97 -3.40 -20.34
CA SER A 377 -25.65 -2.98 -21.72
C SER A 377 -26.55 -1.82 -22.17
N ASN A 378 -26.03 -1.00 -23.09
CA ASN A 378 -26.71 0.18 -23.64
C ASN A 378 -27.14 1.19 -22.57
N THR A 379 -26.33 1.35 -21.51
CA THR A 379 -26.60 2.33 -20.45
C THR A 379 -26.07 3.69 -20.89
N ALA A 380 -26.98 4.64 -21.08
CA ALA A 380 -26.65 6.04 -21.33
C ALA A 380 -26.35 6.74 -19.99
N TYR A 381 -25.48 7.75 -20.04
CA TYR A 381 -25.14 8.57 -18.88
C TYR A 381 -25.03 10.05 -19.23
N GLU A 382 -25.38 10.90 -18.27
CA GLU A 382 -25.12 12.35 -18.28
C GLU A 382 -24.36 12.70 -16.98
N ILE A 383 -23.15 13.23 -17.11
CA ILE A 383 -22.29 13.67 -16.00
C ILE A 383 -22.45 15.18 -15.81
N TYR A 384 -22.56 15.61 -14.57
CA TYR A 384 -22.64 17.00 -14.14
C TYR A 384 -21.67 17.23 -12.99
N ILE A 385 -20.89 18.30 -13.08
CA ILE A 385 -19.95 18.69 -12.01
C ILE A 385 -20.45 19.95 -11.32
N TYR A 386 -20.62 19.91 -10.01
CA TYR A 386 -20.95 21.09 -9.21
C TYR A 386 -19.81 21.45 -8.28
N LYS A 387 -19.53 22.75 -8.16
CA LYS A 387 -18.60 23.27 -7.16
C LYS A 387 -19.37 23.82 -5.98
N ASN A 388 -18.80 23.68 -4.78
CA ASN A 388 -19.32 24.18 -3.51
C ASN A 388 -20.76 23.73 -3.18
N PRO A 389 -21.04 22.40 -3.19
CA PRO A 389 -22.31 21.88 -2.71
C PRO A 389 -22.56 22.27 -1.24
N THR A 390 -23.81 22.59 -0.90
CA THR A 390 -24.19 23.11 0.43
C THR A 390 -25.05 22.15 1.24
N ASN A 391 -26.06 21.52 0.61
CA ASN A 391 -26.94 20.54 1.25
C ASN A 391 -27.30 19.45 0.23
N GLY A 392 -26.57 18.33 0.28
CA GLY A 392 -26.58 17.33 -0.79
C GLY A 392 -25.60 17.69 -1.92
N PRO A 393 -25.75 17.09 -3.10
CA PRO A 393 -24.76 17.23 -4.16
C PRO A 393 -24.88 18.52 -4.97
N LEU A 394 -25.91 19.35 -4.75
CA LEU A 394 -26.11 20.59 -5.49
C LEU A 394 -25.61 21.81 -4.68
N ASN A 395 -25.11 22.81 -5.39
CA ASN A 395 -24.87 24.14 -4.81
C ASN A 395 -26.17 24.95 -4.72
N SER A 396 -26.16 26.04 -3.97
CA SER A 396 -27.35 26.87 -3.74
C SER A 396 -27.96 27.47 -5.01
N ALA A 397 -27.13 27.70 -6.04
CA ALA A 397 -27.58 28.23 -7.33
C ALA A 397 -28.06 27.13 -8.31
N LYS A 398 -27.88 25.86 -7.97
CA LYS A 398 -28.18 24.67 -8.80
C LYS A 398 -27.56 24.72 -10.20
N ASN A 399 -26.41 25.37 -10.35
CA ASN A 399 -25.67 25.44 -11.61
C ASN A 399 -24.42 24.54 -11.59
N PHE A 400 -24.24 23.77 -12.66
CA PHE A 400 -23.05 22.95 -12.87
C PHE A 400 -21.97 23.76 -13.61
N VAL A 401 -20.71 23.36 -13.44
CA VAL A 401 -19.55 23.92 -14.18
C VAL A 401 -19.20 23.09 -15.41
N ALA A 402 -19.64 21.83 -15.48
CA ALA A 402 -19.53 20.97 -16.65
C ALA A 402 -20.75 20.06 -16.77
N LYS A 403 -21.15 19.78 -18.01
CA LYS A 403 -22.15 18.77 -18.36
C LYS A 403 -21.67 18.02 -19.60
N GLU A 404 -21.54 16.71 -19.47
CA GLU A 404 -21.10 15.82 -20.54
C GLU A 404 -21.95 14.55 -20.56
N SER A 405 -21.92 13.79 -21.65
CA SER A 405 -22.78 12.60 -21.78
C SER A 405 -22.15 11.55 -22.68
N GLY A 406 -22.56 10.30 -22.52
CA GLY A 406 -22.14 9.20 -23.37
C GLY A 406 -23.03 7.98 -23.22
N THR A 407 -22.56 6.85 -23.75
CA THR A 407 -23.25 5.57 -23.64
C THR A 407 -22.23 4.44 -23.50
N CYS A 408 -22.49 3.56 -22.54
CA CYS A 408 -21.75 2.32 -22.36
C CYS A 408 -22.54 1.19 -23.02
N SER A 409 -21.99 0.65 -24.10
CA SER A 409 -22.64 -0.42 -24.86
C SER A 409 -22.63 -1.77 -24.13
N LEU A 410 -21.70 -1.97 -23.19
CA LEU A 410 -21.62 -3.14 -22.31
C LEU A 410 -21.57 -2.70 -20.84
N PRO A 411 -21.87 -3.61 -19.89
CA PRO A 411 -21.64 -3.36 -18.48
C PRO A 411 -20.15 -3.41 -18.14
N GLY A 412 -19.80 -2.84 -16.99
CA GLY A 412 -18.44 -2.82 -16.46
C GLY A 412 -18.02 -1.44 -15.96
N TYR A 413 -16.72 -1.26 -15.75
CA TYR A 413 -16.12 -0.03 -15.27
C TYR A 413 -15.66 0.87 -16.43
N TYR A 414 -15.91 2.17 -16.32
CA TYR A 414 -15.58 3.15 -17.34
C TYR A 414 -15.07 4.45 -16.72
N THR A 415 -14.02 5.01 -17.33
CA THR A 415 -13.55 6.37 -17.07
C THR A 415 -13.90 7.29 -18.22
N HIS A 416 -14.66 8.33 -17.93
CA HIS A 416 -14.99 9.42 -18.86
C HIS A 416 -14.03 10.58 -18.64
N VAL A 417 -13.14 10.82 -19.60
CA VAL A 417 -12.26 11.99 -19.63
C VAL A 417 -13.08 13.22 -20.03
N LEU A 418 -13.04 14.25 -19.18
CA LEU A 418 -13.75 15.50 -19.42
C LEU A 418 -13.14 16.23 -20.61
N ASN A 419 -13.97 16.86 -21.43
CA ASN A 419 -13.52 17.69 -22.55
C ASN A 419 -12.73 18.92 -22.09
N SER A 420 -12.88 19.35 -20.84
CA SER A 420 -12.11 20.44 -20.24
C SER A 420 -11.89 20.20 -18.75
N SER A 421 -10.65 20.33 -18.31
CA SER A 421 -10.28 20.20 -16.89
C SER A 421 -10.92 21.30 -16.04
N ILE A 422 -11.30 20.97 -14.81
CA ILE A 422 -11.91 21.91 -13.86
C ILE A 422 -10.94 22.20 -12.72
N ASN A 423 -10.54 23.47 -12.56
CA ASN A 423 -9.66 23.87 -11.46
C ASN A 423 -10.38 23.77 -10.12
N LEU A 424 -9.73 23.11 -9.15
CA LEU A 424 -10.14 22.98 -7.77
C LEU A 424 -9.07 23.59 -6.87
N THR A 425 -9.49 24.35 -5.86
CA THR A 425 -8.59 24.82 -4.81
C THR A 425 -8.57 23.83 -3.64
N SER A 426 -7.46 23.76 -2.90
CA SER A 426 -7.36 22.93 -1.70
C SER A 426 -8.55 23.17 -0.75
N GLY A 427 -9.18 22.07 -0.29
CA GLY A 427 -10.35 22.09 0.58
C GLY A 427 -11.67 22.43 -0.11
N GLU A 428 -11.68 22.76 -1.40
CA GLU A 428 -12.90 23.04 -2.14
C GLU A 428 -13.75 21.79 -2.29
N LYS A 429 -15.03 21.90 -1.96
CA LYS A 429 -15.99 20.81 -2.18
C LYS A 429 -16.43 20.80 -3.63
N PHE A 430 -16.56 19.61 -4.18
CA PHE A 430 -17.16 19.41 -5.49
C PHE A 430 -18.00 18.12 -5.48
N SER A 431 -19.02 18.05 -6.32
CA SER A 431 -19.80 16.84 -6.51
C SER A 431 -19.72 16.37 -7.94
N VAL A 432 -19.71 15.05 -8.09
CA VAL A 432 -19.88 14.35 -9.35
C VAL A 432 -21.30 13.80 -9.33
N VAL A 433 -22.16 14.33 -10.19
CA VAL A 433 -23.55 13.90 -10.34
C VAL A 433 -23.68 13.18 -11.67
N ILE A 434 -24.21 11.96 -11.66
CA ILE A 434 -24.42 11.15 -12.86
C ILE A 434 -25.87 10.73 -12.93
N LYS A 435 -26.52 11.03 -14.06
CA LYS A 435 -27.81 10.44 -14.42
C LYS A 435 -27.56 9.26 -15.33
N PHE A 436 -27.99 8.08 -14.92
CA PHE A 436 -28.00 6.89 -15.75
C PHE A 436 -29.36 6.67 -16.39
N SER A 437 -29.40 6.09 -17.57
CA SER A 437 -30.64 5.72 -18.26
C SER A 437 -30.45 4.43 -19.05
N ASN A 438 -31.42 3.52 -18.95
CA ASN A 438 -31.38 2.24 -19.66
C ASN A 438 -32.80 1.87 -20.15
N PRO A 439 -32.96 1.27 -21.35
CA PRO A 439 -34.29 0.98 -21.89
C PRO A 439 -35.17 0.04 -21.06
N SER A 440 -34.58 -0.86 -20.27
CA SER A 440 -35.33 -1.98 -19.66
C SER A 440 -34.81 -2.46 -18.31
N TYR A 441 -33.70 -1.93 -17.80
CA TYR A 441 -33.11 -2.35 -16.52
C TYR A 441 -33.15 -1.20 -15.49
N PRO A 442 -33.77 -1.38 -14.30
CA PRO A 442 -33.95 -0.29 -13.33
C PRO A 442 -32.83 -0.13 -12.30
N TYR A 443 -31.97 -1.13 -12.08
CA TYR A 443 -30.92 -1.10 -11.05
C TYR A 443 -29.61 -0.50 -11.58
N LEU A 444 -29.63 0.80 -11.86
CA LEU A 444 -28.58 1.49 -12.62
C LEU A 444 -27.44 2.08 -11.78
N LEU A 445 -27.53 2.04 -10.45
CA LEU A 445 -26.52 2.59 -9.56
C LEU A 445 -25.71 1.46 -8.93
N ALA A 446 -24.47 1.25 -9.40
CA ALA A 446 -23.54 0.35 -8.73
C ALA A 446 -23.15 0.89 -7.35
N ILE A 447 -23.13 0.00 -6.36
CA ILE A 447 -22.80 0.31 -4.98
C ILE A 447 -21.72 -0.62 -4.42
N GLU A 448 -20.86 -0.04 -3.60
CA GLU A 448 -20.16 -0.76 -2.55
C GLU A 448 -21.13 -0.88 -1.38
N GLN A 449 -21.25 -2.07 -0.81
CA GLN A 449 -22.15 -2.32 0.31
C GLN A 449 -21.47 -3.17 1.37
N GLN A 450 -21.69 -2.82 2.63
CA GLN A 450 -21.31 -3.65 3.76
C GLN A 450 -22.09 -4.97 3.76
N ARG A 451 -21.36 -6.08 3.62
CA ARG A 451 -21.92 -7.43 3.66
C ARG A 451 -21.06 -8.32 4.55
N ALA A 452 -21.68 -8.96 5.52
CA ALA A 452 -21.00 -9.90 6.41
C ALA A 452 -20.36 -11.05 5.60
N ASN A 453 -19.13 -11.42 5.98
CA ASN A 453 -18.35 -12.52 5.38
C ASN A 453 -17.98 -12.29 3.90
N TYR A 454 -18.04 -11.05 3.40
CA TYR A 454 -17.57 -10.73 2.05
C TYR A 454 -16.94 -9.34 2.00
N SER A 455 -17.71 -8.30 2.33
CA SER A 455 -17.30 -6.89 2.25
C SER A 455 -17.61 -6.16 3.57
N SER A 456 -17.38 -6.79 4.72
CA SER A 456 -17.75 -6.23 6.03
C SER A 456 -17.04 -4.92 6.37
N LYS A 457 -15.94 -4.63 5.68
CA LYS A 457 -15.14 -3.41 5.84
C LYS A 457 -15.61 -2.22 5.01
N ALA A 458 -16.61 -2.39 4.14
CA ALA A 458 -17.21 -1.26 3.44
C ALA A 458 -17.72 -0.22 4.44
N GLN A 459 -17.45 1.04 4.15
CA GLN A 459 -17.79 2.17 5.01
C GLN A 459 -18.42 3.28 4.18
N ALA A 460 -19.34 4.01 4.81
CA ALA A 460 -19.97 5.17 4.20
C ALA A 460 -20.23 6.22 5.29
N ASN A 461 -19.91 7.47 5.00
CA ASN A 461 -20.21 8.59 5.90
C ASN A 461 -21.33 9.45 5.33
N SER A 462 -22.11 10.06 6.22
CA SER A 462 -23.14 11.01 5.80
C SER A 462 -22.47 12.21 5.15
N GLY A 463 -23.07 12.68 4.06
CA GLY A 463 -22.49 13.75 3.24
C GLY A 463 -21.75 13.28 1.99
N GLU A 464 -21.51 11.96 1.82
CA GLU A 464 -20.67 11.43 0.75
C GLU A 464 -21.47 11.01 -0.48
N SER A 465 -22.35 10.01 -0.34
CA SER A 465 -23.08 9.39 -1.45
C SER A 465 -24.57 9.71 -1.42
N TYR A 466 -25.13 10.10 -2.56
CA TYR A 466 -26.53 10.49 -2.70
C TYR A 466 -27.19 9.86 -3.92
N THR A 467 -28.49 9.59 -3.82
CA THR A 467 -29.33 9.16 -4.95
C THR A 467 -30.56 10.06 -5.10
N SER A 468 -31.10 10.12 -6.32
CA SER A 468 -32.33 10.83 -6.62
C SER A 468 -33.07 10.21 -7.80
N LYS A 469 -34.40 10.16 -7.70
CA LYS A 469 -35.28 9.77 -8.80
C LYS A 469 -35.45 10.86 -9.87
N ASP A 470 -35.35 12.13 -9.48
CA ASP A 470 -35.75 13.28 -10.30
C ASP A 470 -34.61 14.29 -10.52
N GLY A 471 -33.47 14.11 -9.85
CA GLY A 471 -32.32 15.01 -9.91
C GLY A 471 -32.46 16.29 -9.07
N THR A 472 -33.57 16.43 -8.33
CA THR A 472 -33.89 17.61 -7.52
C THR A 472 -34.06 17.30 -6.04
N SER A 473 -34.63 16.15 -5.71
CA SER A 473 -34.85 15.64 -4.36
C SER A 473 -33.82 14.55 -4.07
N TRP A 474 -32.84 14.85 -3.24
CA TRP A 474 -31.69 14.00 -3.00
C TRP A 474 -31.75 13.31 -1.64
N GLN A 475 -31.40 12.03 -1.62
CA GLN A 475 -31.34 11.19 -0.44
C GLN A 475 -29.91 10.73 -0.19
N ASP A 476 -29.43 10.94 1.03
CA ASP A 476 -28.14 10.42 1.52
C ASP A 476 -28.25 8.89 1.71
N LEU A 477 -27.31 8.12 1.19
CA LEU A 477 -27.33 6.65 1.27
C LEU A 477 -27.00 6.10 2.65
N THR A 478 -26.52 6.91 3.60
CA THR A 478 -26.34 6.49 4.99
C THR A 478 -27.66 6.32 5.78
N MET A 479 -28.79 6.38 5.09
CA MET A 479 -30.11 6.12 5.65
C MET A 479 -30.28 4.68 6.18
N SER A 480 -31.28 4.48 7.05
CA SER A 480 -31.64 3.17 7.59
C SER A 480 -31.90 2.15 6.47
N GLY A 481 -31.23 0.99 6.53
CA GLY A 481 -31.30 -0.06 5.51
C GLY A 481 -30.17 -0.04 4.47
N TYR A 482 -29.43 1.08 4.36
CA TYR A 482 -28.30 1.26 3.44
C TYR A 482 -27.02 1.72 4.17
N SER A 483 -26.95 1.56 5.50
CA SER A 483 -25.75 1.84 6.28
C SER A 483 -24.52 1.12 5.73
N GLY A 484 -23.40 1.83 5.57
CA GLY A 484 -22.18 1.28 4.97
C GLY A 484 -22.28 1.06 3.45
N THR A 485 -23.12 1.85 2.76
CA THR A 485 -23.27 1.81 1.30
C THR A 485 -22.78 3.12 0.67
N SER A 486 -21.89 3.00 -0.30
CA SER A 486 -21.36 4.12 -1.08
C SER A 486 -21.61 3.88 -2.58
N LEU A 487 -21.84 4.94 -3.36
CA LEU A 487 -21.91 4.79 -4.80
C LEU A 487 -20.53 4.58 -5.39
N CYS A 488 -20.45 3.70 -6.37
CA CYS A 488 -19.22 3.44 -7.11
C CYS A 488 -18.96 4.54 -8.16
N ILE A 489 -18.71 5.76 -7.70
CA ILE A 489 -18.37 6.93 -8.50
C ILE A 489 -17.02 7.46 -8.01
N LYS A 490 -16.09 7.66 -8.95
CA LYS A 490 -14.71 8.07 -8.71
C LYS A 490 -14.42 9.36 -9.46
N ALA A 491 -13.49 10.17 -8.93
CA ALA A 491 -13.01 11.38 -9.59
C ALA A 491 -11.49 11.38 -9.67
N PHE A 492 -10.96 11.68 -10.84
CA PHE A 492 -9.53 11.65 -11.13
C PHE A 492 -8.99 13.06 -11.35
N THR A 493 -7.92 13.38 -10.63
CA THR A 493 -7.32 14.70 -10.68
C THR A 493 -5.84 14.65 -11.02
N THR A 494 -5.34 15.76 -11.56
CA THR A 494 -3.92 16.02 -11.78
C THR A 494 -3.48 17.20 -10.92
N VAL A 495 -2.22 17.21 -10.47
CA VAL A 495 -1.67 18.37 -9.75
C VAL A 495 -1.65 19.59 -10.66
N ASN A 496 -1.93 20.75 -10.06
CA ASN A 496 -1.94 22.03 -10.78
C ASN A 496 -0.78 22.95 -10.38
N GLU A 497 0.16 22.47 -9.57
CA GLU A 497 1.28 23.24 -9.05
C GLU A 497 2.57 22.42 -9.08
N ALA A 498 3.70 23.11 -9.25
CA ALA A 498 5.03 22.51 -9.15
C ALA A 498 5.26 21.98 -7.72
N PRO A 499 6.11 20.95 -7.54
CA PRO A 499 6.40 20.46 -6.21
C PRO A 499 7.23 21.49 -5.42
N GLN A 500 7.25 21.36 -4.11
CA GLN A 500 8.15 22.11 -3.24
C GLN A 500 9.01 21.14 -2.45
N ALA A 501 10.33 21.22 -2.61
CA ALA A 501 11.29 20.32 -1.96
C ALA A 501 11.49 20.70 -0.48
N ASP A 502 11.46 19.73 0.43
CA ASP A 502 11.96 19.88 1.80
C ASP A 502 12.31 18.51 2.40
N PHE A 503 13.24 18.48 3.35
CA PHE A 503 13.64 17.26 4.04
C PHE A 503 14.29 17.49 5.40
N SER A 504 14.43 16.42 6.18
CA SER A 504 15.21 16.40 7.42
C SER A 504 16.05 15.13 7.54
N ALA A 505 16.97 15.12 8.50
CA ALA A 505 17.76 13.95 8.90
C ALA A 505 17.60 13.69 10.40
N ASN A 506 17.60 12.42 10.81
CA ASN A 506 17.53 12.04 12.23
C ASN A 506 18.82 12.36 13.02
N ALA A 507 19.97 12.46 12.33
CA ALA A 507 21.25 12.82 12.90
C ALA A 507 22.06 13.63 11.88
N THR A 508 22.73 14.68 12.35
CA THR A 508 23.54 15.58 11.49
C THR A 508 25.03 15.55 11.81
N SER A 509 25.45 14.89 12.89
CA SER A 509 26.87 14.71 13.18
C SER A 509 27.15 13.53 14.10
N TRP A 510 28.27 12.86 13.87
CA TRP A 510 28.80 11.80 14.73
C TRP A 510 30.24 11.44 14.35
N VAL A 511 30.74 10.33 14.91
CA VAL A 511 31.93 9.61 14.46
C VAL A 511 31.59 8.60 13.36
N SER A 512 32.61 8.07 12.68
CA SER A 512 32.42 7.05 11.64
C SER A 512 32.19 5.64 12.23
N PRO A 513 31.33 4.80 11.63
CA PRO A 513 30.35 5.15 10.59
C PRO A 513 29.11 5.84 11.19
N LEU A 514 28.47 6.72 10.43
CA LEU A 514 27.17 7.30 10.76
C LEU A 514 26.11 6.86 9.75
N THR A 515 25.11 6.13 10.22
CA THR A 515 23.90 5.82 9.44
C THR A 515 22.83 6.85 9.72
N VAL A 516 22.37 7.54 8.67
CA VAL A 516 21.37 8.61 8.72
C VAL A 516 20.09 8.14 8.03
N GLN A 517 18.95 8.31 8.69
CA GLN A 517 17.62 8.22 8.09
C GLN A 517 17.21 9.62 7.67
N PHE A 518 16.95 9.80 6.38
CA PHE A 518 16.36 11.02 5.83
C PHE A 518 14.84 10.89 5.77
N THR A 519 14.15 11.99 6.04
CA THR A 519 12.69 12.09 5.97
C THR A 519 12.31 13.20 5.02
N ASP A 520 11.54 12.86 3.99
CA ASP A 520 10.96 13.80 3.03
C ASP A 520 9.81 14.60 3.65
N PHE A 521 9.86 15.92 3.46
CA PHE A 521 8.79 16.86 3.79
C PHE A 521 8.28 17.61 2.56
N SER A 522 8.68 17.19 1.35
CA SER A 522 8.27 17.83 0.11
C SER A 522 6.76 17.76 -0.10
N THR A 523 6.21 18.79 -0.73
CA THR A 523 4.79 18.83 -1.11
C THR A 523 4.64 18.68 -2.62
N GLY A 524 3.61 17.95 -3.07
CA GLY A 524 3.31 17.78 -4.49
C GLY A 524 4.30 16.96 -5.31
N ALA A 525 5.27 16.29 -4.67
CA ALA A 525 6.30 15.46 -5.33
C ALA A 525 5.79 14.05 -5.67
N PHE A 526 6.18 13.52 -6.83
CA PHE A 526 5.94 12.13 -7.26
C PHE A 526 7.22 11.31 -7.45
N SER A 527 8.36 11.98 -7.59
CA SER A 527 9.70 11.38 -7.67
C SER A 527 10.69 12.14 -6.82
N TRP A 528 11.69 11.40 -6.32
CA TRP A 528 12.76 11.90 -5.47
C TRP A 528 14.09 11.44 -6.06
N GLU A 529 15.08 12.33 -6.06
CA GLU A 529 16.46 12.06 -6.43
C GLU A 529 17.35 12.67 -5.34
N TRP A 530 18.01 11.82 -4.57
CA TRP A 530 18.87 12.21 -3.47
C TRP A 530 20.33 12.14 -3.88
N ASP A 531 21.09 13.18 -3.52
CA ASP A 531 22.54 13.23 -3.54
C ASP A 531 23.02 13.51 -2.11
N PHE A 532 23.69 12.53 -1.49
CA PHE A 532 24.11 12.57 -0.10
C PHE A 532 25.54 13.08 0.10
N ASN A 533 26.31 13.28 -0.98
CA ASN A 533 27.69 13.72 -0.88
C ASN A 533 27.97 15.04 -1.64
N GLY A 534 26.99 15.53 -2.40
CA GLY A 534 27.04 16.76 -3.18
C GLY A 534 27.90 16.65 -4.43
N ASP A 535 28.13 15.45 -4.96
CA ASP A 535 28.96 15.22 -6.15
C ASP A 535 28.17 15.32 -7.48
N GLY A 536 26.85 15.50 -7.41
CA GLY A 536 25.95 15.58 -8.55
C GLY A 536 25.49 14.22 -9.10
N ILE A 537 25.85 13.11 -8.46
CA ILE A 537 25.40 11.76 -8.78
C ILE A 537 24.25 11.38 -7.83
N ILE A 538 23.20 10.78 -8.37
CA ILE A 538 22.05 10.34 -7.57
C ILE A 538 22.38 9.04 -6.83
N ASP A 539 22.33 9.09 -5.50
CA ASP A 539 22.57 7.96 -4.61
C ASP A 539 21.29 7.14 -4.35
N SER A 540 20.12 7.78 -4.38
CA SER A 540 18.85 7.11 -4.06
C SER A 540 17.64 7.79 -4.70
N ILE A 541 16.64 6.99 -5.04
CA ILE A 541 15.31 7.44 -5.50
C ILE A 541 14.17 7.14 -4.51
N ALA A 542 14.50 6.54 -3.36
CA ALA A 542 13.51 6.27 -2.32
C ALA A 542 13.06 7.56 -1.64
N ARG A 543 11.78 7.65 -1.26
CA ARG A 543 11.22 8.84 -0.57
C ARG A 543 11.88 9.12 0.78
N ASN A 544 12.09 8.10 1.61
CA ASN A 544 12.70 8.22 2.95
C ASN A 544 13.94 7.30 3.06
N PRO A 545 15.06 7.67 2.43
CA PRO A 545 16.22 6.79 2.31
C PRO A 545 17.06 6.71 3.58
N VAL A 546 17.83 5.63 3.69
CA VAL A 546 18.88 5.45 4.69
C VAL A 546 20.23 5.45 3.99
N TYR A 547 21.18 6.23 4.51
CA TYR A 547 22.54 6.32 3.96
C TYR A 547 23.60 6.24 5.06
N THR A 548 24.72 5.57 4.79
CA THR A 548 25.81 5.37 5.76
C THR A 548 27.10 6.04 5.31
N TYR A 549 27.54 7.04 6.09
CA TYR A 549 28.81 7.73 5.89
C TYR A 549 29.93 6.99 6.62
N THR A 550 30.98 6.62 5.89
CA THR A 550 32.14 5.87 6.44
C THR A 550 33.43 6.69 6.48
N SER A 551 33.47 7.83 5.79
CA SER A 551 34.62 8.75 5.75
C SER A 551 34.36 10.01 6.56
N TYR A 552 35.42 10.62 7.09
CA TYR A 552 35.31 11.93 7.72
C TYR A 552 35.10 13.01 6.67
N GLY A 553 34.31 14.03 7.02
CA GLY A 553 33.99 15.11 6.10
C GLY A 553 32.77 15.90 6.52
N SER A 554 32.53 16.98 5.80
CA SER A 554 31.27 17.74 5.83
C SER A 554 30.60 17.53 4.48
N TYR A 555 29.38 16.98 4.50
CA TYR A 555 28.64 16.56 3.32
C TYR A 555 27.48 17.52 3.07
N ASN A 556 27.34 17.92 1.81
CA ASN A 556 26.18 18.66 1.32
C ASN A 556 25.13 17.65 0.89
N ILE A 557 23.88 17.88 1.27
CA ILE A 557 22.77 17.00 0.90
C ILE A 557 21.85 17.76 -0.05
N SER A 558 21.53 17.16 -1.18
CA SER A 558 20.57 17.69 -2.15
C SER A 558 19.42 16.70 -2.34
N LEU A 559 18.21 17.23 -2.36
CA LEU A 559 17.01 16.51 -2.77
C LEU A 559 16.41 17.25 -3.95
N ASN A 560 16.32 16.59 -5.11
CA ASN A 560 15.54 17.04 -6.25
C ASN A 560 14.23 16.26 -6.30
N VAL A 561 13.10 16.97 -6.38
CA VAL A 561 11.77 16.38 -6.50
C VAL A 561 11.08 16.87 -7.75
N SER A 562 10.25 16.02 -8.35
CA SER A 562 9.52 16.36 -9.57
C SER A 562 8.09 15.82 -9.59
N ASN A 563 7.26 16.49 -10.39
CA ASN A 563 5.93 16.07 -10.79
C ASN A 563 5.68 16.49 -12.25
N ARG A 564 4.46 16.27 -12.77
CA ARG A 564 4.12 16.62 -14.17
C ARG A 564 4.20 18.12 -14.52
N ILE A 565 4.14 19.00 -13.52
CA ILE A 565 4.15 20.46 -13.71
C ILE A 565 5.59 21.00 -13.72
N GLY A 566 6.50 20.38 -12.97
CA GLY A 566 7.90 20.78 -12.92
C GLY A 566 8.68 20.06 -11.83
N SER A 567 9.82 20.66 -11.47
CA SER A 567 10.72 20.16 -10.43
C SER A 567 11.13 21.28 -9.48
N ASP A 568 11.50 20.91 -8.27
CA ASP A 568 12.11 21.79 -7.28
C ASP A 568 13.23 21.05 -6.55
N SER A 569 14.18 21.79 -5.98
CA SER A 569 15.33 21.19 -5.30
C SER A 569 15.65 21.91 -4.01
N GLU A 570 15.91 21.16 -2.94
CA GLU A 570 16.39 21.67 -1.66
C GLU A 570 17.82 21.18 -1.42
N SER A 571 18.73 22.08 -1.05
CA SER A 571 20.13 21.75 -0.79
C SER A 571 20.62 22.32 0.54
N LYS A 572 21.05 21.45 1.45
CA LYS A 572 21.56 21.82 2.78
C LYS A 572 23.08 21.62 2.82
N THR A 573 23.80 22.74 2.83
CA THR A 573 25.28 22.76 2.81
C THR A 573 25.84 22.34 4.18
N GLY A 574 26.81 21.43 4.19
CA GLY A 574 27.46 20.92 5.40
C GLY A 574 26.51 20.26 6.41
N TYR A 575 25.38 19.74 5.91
CA TYR A 575 24.27 19.28 6.74
C TYR A 575 24.63 18.04 7.56
N ILE A 576 25.48 17.15 7.02
CA ILE A 576 26.04 16.01 7.75
C ILE A 576 27.53 16.21 7.97
N THR A 577 27.99 16.08 9.21
CA THR A 577 29.42 16.23 9.57
C THR A 577 29.94 15.03 10.34
N ILE A 578 30.92 14.34 9.77
CA ILE A 578 31.58 13.18 10.38
C ILE A 578 32.98 13.59 10.80
N THR A 579 33.27 13.49 12.11
CA THR A 579 34.57 13.88 12.68
C THR A 579 35.19 12.73 13.46
N PRO A 580 36.53 12.61 13.47
CA PRO A 580 37.20 11.62 14.30
C PRO A 580 36.92 11.88 15.79
N LEU A 581 36.95 10.82 16.60
CA LEU A 581 36.93 10.97 18.04
C LEU A 581 38.22 11.64 18.50
N SER A 582 38.14 12.65 19.36
CA SER A 582 39.30 13.34 19.92
C SER A 582 39.07 13.79 21.35
N PHE A 583 40.16 13.89 22.12
CA PHE A 583 40.12 14.62 23.40
C PHE A 583 40.09 16.13 23.13
N LEU A 584 39.13 16.83 23.72
CA LEU A 584 39.08 18.29 23.73
C LEU A 584 39.94 18.86 24.85
N SER A 585 40.02 18.17 25.98
CA SER A 585 40.92 18.51 27.08
C SER A 585 41.37 17.27 27.84
N VAL A 586 42.56 17.34 28.40
CA VAL A 586 43.13 16.34 29.30
C VAL A 586 43.83 17.06 30.45
N ASN A 587 43.59 16.62 31.68
CA ASN A 587 44.24 17.16 32.87
C ASN A 587 44.66 15.99 33.76
N PRO A 588 45.90 15.94 34.26
CA PRO A 588 47.01 16.86 34.01
C PRO A 588 47.52 16.81 32.55
N ALA A 589 48.12 17.91 32.09
CA ALA A 589 48.64 18.01 30.72
C ALA A 589 49.85 17.08 30.47
N GLY A 590 50.55 16.68 31.53
CA GLY A 590 51.73 15.80 31.49
C GLY A 590 51.76 14.81 32.66
N ASN A 591 52.87 14.09 32.77
CA ASN A 591 53.11 13.16 33.88
C ASN A 591 53.11 13.89 35.23
N VAL A 592 52.82 13.15 36.29
CA VAL A 592 52.69 13.69 37.65
C VAL A 592 53.67 12.98 38.57
N THR A 593 54.37 13.74 39.39
CA THR A 593 55.13 13.25 40.55
C THR A 593 54.50 13.84 41.80
N MET A 594 54.22 12.98 42.78
CA MET A 594 53.61 13.36 44.05
C MET A 594 54.09 12.42 45.16
N TYR A 595 53.77 12.73 46.42
CA TYR A 595 54.15 11.90 47.55
C TYR A 595 53.03 10.94 47.95
N GLU A 596 53.38 9.89 48.70
CA GLU A 596 52.41 8.99 49.29
C GLU A 596 51.38 9.75 50.15
N GLY A 597 50.09 9.45 49.95
CA GLY A 597 48.97 10.08 50.65
C GLY A 597 48.34 11.28 49.93
N ASP A 598 49.02 11.89 48.96
CA ASP A 598 48.44 12.97 48.16
C ASP A 598 47.33 12.45 47.23
N ARG A 599 46.41 13.35 46.82
CA ARG A 599 45.32 13.05 45.87
C ARG A 599 45.57 13.68 44.51
N GLN A 600 45.58 12.88 43.46
CA GLN A 600 45.59 13.36 42.07
C GLN A 600 44.30 12.97 41.36
N GLU A 601 43.69 13.95 40.68
CA GLU A 601 42.53 13.76 39.81
C GLU A 601 42.95 13.85 38.33
N PHE A 602 42.53 12.87 37.53
CA PHE A 602 42.73 12.82 36.09
C PHE A 602 41.40 13.08 35.40
N ASN A 603 41.33 14.10 34.54
CA ASN A 603 40.11 14.52 33.86
C ASN A 603 40.31 14.47 32.35
N ILE A 604 39.27 14.09 31.63
CA ILE A 604 39.21 14.22 30.17
C ILE A 604 37.89 14.85 29.73
N SER A 605 37.92 15.49 28.57
CA SER A 605 36.72 15.80 27.78
C SER A 605 36.90 15.34 26.33
N THR A 606 35.81 14.94 25.68
CA THR A 606 35.80 14.43 24.29
C THR A 606 34.81 15.22 23.44
N ASN A 607 35.02 15.23 22.12
CA ASN A 607 34.13 15.94 21.18
C ASN A 607 32.76 15.26 21.02
N HIS A 608 32.68 13.94 21.21
CA HIS A 608 31.47 13.12 21.15
C HIS A 608 31.22 12.36 22.45
N ASN A 609 29.98 11.93 22.68
CA ASN A 609 29.70 11.02 23.80
C ASN A 609 30.42 9.70 23.55
N ALA A 610 31.19 9.23 24.53
CA ALA A 610 31.99 8.03 24.41
C ALA A 610 31.75 7.08 25.59
N THR A 611 32.05 5.80 25.38
CA THR A 611 32.30 4.88 26.49
C THR A 611 33.73 5.08 26.94
N VAL A 612 33.93 5.49 28.19
CA VAL A 612 35.24 5.77 28.75
C VAL A 612 35.62 4.71 29.77
N ASN A 613 36.81 4.15 29.63
CA ASN A 613 37.37 3.15 30.53
C ASN A 613 38.68 3.66 31.13
N TRP A 614 38.76 3.71 32.45
CA TRP A 614 39.97 4.07 33.19
C TRP A 614 40.71 2.82 33.67
N TYR A 615 42.03 2.82 33.56
CA TYR A 615 42.92 1.73 33.92
C TYR A 615 44.07 2.25 34.79
N LEU A 616 44.48 1.43 35.75
CA LEU A 616 45.68 1.62 36.56
C LEU A 616 46.56 0.38 36.42
N ASN A 617 47.79 0.54 35.92
CA ASN A 617 48.72 -0.56 35.63
C ASN A 617 48.07 -1.69 34.80
N GLY A 618 47.28 -1.31 33.79
CA GLY A 618 46.56 -2.26 32.93
C GLY A 618 45.32 -2.91 33.57
N THR A 619 45.04 -2.67 34.85
CA THR A 619 43.82 -3.14 35.51
C THR A 619 42.70 -2.10 35.36
N LYS A 620 41.57 -2.50 34.77
CA LYS A 620 40.40 -1.63 34.63
C LYS A 620 39.85 -1.22 36.00
N LYS A 621 39.55 0.06 36.18
CA LYS A 621 39.01 0.64 37.42
C LYS A 621 37.58 1.12 37.26
N ILE A 622 37.31 1.91 36.22
CA ILE A 622 36.00 2.54 36.01
C ILE A 622 35.59 2.38 34.55
N THR A 623 34.29 2.23 34.30
CA THR A 623 33.67 2.34 32.97
C THR A 623 32.46 3.25 33.07
N GLU A 624 32.41 4.24 32.20
CA GLU A 624 31.29 5.16 32.07
C GLU A 624 30.80 5.15 30.63
N TYR A 625 29.49 5.18 30.43
CA TYR A 625 28.85 5.03 29.13
C TYR A 625 28.20 6.34 28.70
N GLY A 626 28.42 6.73 27.44
CA GLY A 626 27.75 7.89 26.84
C GLY A 626 28.13 9.23 27.45
N VAL A 627 29.33 9.35 28.05
CA VAL A 627 29.79 10.58 28.71
C VAL A 627 30.71 11.37 27.78
N LYS A 628 30.67 12.71 27.86
CA LYS A 628 31.69 13.58 27.24
C LYS A 628 32.85 13.90 28.17
N ASN A 629 32.59 13.95 29.47
CA ASN A 629 33.54 14.34 30.52
C ASN A 629 33.53 13.28 31.61
N THR A 630 34.70 12.95 32.14
CA THR A 630 34.86 12.01 33.26
C THR A 630 36.16 12.32 34.00
N SER A 631 36.18 11.94 35.27
CA SER A 631 37.38 11.98 36.09
C SER A 631 37.66 10.67 36.79
N TYR A 632 38.94 10.44 37.07
CA TYR A 632 39.43 9.35 37.91
C TYR A 632 40.42 9.92 38.92
N SER A 633 40.17 9.70 40.21
CA SER A 633 41.13 10.06 41.26
C SER A 633 41.57 8.84 42.04
N ASN A 634 42.80 8.87 42.54
CA ASN A 634 43.31 7.87 43.47
C ASN A 634 43.92 8.54 44.71
N THR A 635 43.85 7.86 45.85
CA THR A 635 44.23 8.41 47.17
C THR A 635 45.05 7.45 48.03
N THR A 636 45.42 6.26 47.54
CA THR A 636 46.04 5.20 48.37
C THR A 636 47.06 4.34 47.61
N LEU A 637 47.96 4.94 46.85
CA LEU A 637 49.03 4.23 46.14
C LEU A 637 50.33 4.26 46.96
N SER A 638 50.97 3.10 47.11
CA SER A 638 52.31 2.97 47.71
C SER A 638 53.38 3.61 46.81
N PRO A 639 54.59 3.89 47.31
CA PRO A 639 55.69 4.38 46.50
C PRO A 639 55.98 3.50 45.28
N GLY A 640 56.14 4.13 44.12
CA GLY A 640 56.33 3.43 42.85
C GLY A 640 55.86 4.22 41.64
N THR A 641 56.10 3.66 40.45
CA THR A 641 55.61 4.23 39.19
C THR A 641 54.34 3.50 38.75
N TYR A 642 53.27 4.26 38.52
CA TYR A 642 52.00 3.77 38.04
C TYR A 642 51.69 4.35 36.67
N ASN A 643 51.01 3.55 35.85
CA ASN A 643 50.50 3.94 34.56
C ASN A 643 48.98 4.11 34.66
N VAL A 644 48.53 5.36 34.57
CA VAL A 644 47.10 5.67 34.48
C VAL A 644 46.76 5.79 32.99
N THR A 645 45.87 4.95 32.49
CA THR A 645 45.45 4.97 31.08
C THR A 645 43.95 5.14 30.98
N VAL A 646 43.51 6.05 30.10
CA VAL A 646 42.11 6.22 29.74
C VAL A 646 41.90 5.89 28.27
N PHE A 647 40.87 5.11 28.00
CA PHE A 647 40.38 4.83 26.65
C PHE A 647 38.98 5.41 26.50
N ALA A 648 38.77 6.23 25.48
CA ALA A 648 37.45 6.65 25.06
C ALA A 648 37.12 5.99 23.71
N THR A 649 35.95 5.37 23.61
CA THR A 649 35.48 4.70 22.40
C THR A 649 34.10 5.19 22.01
N ALA A 650 33.91 5.53 20.73
CA ALA A 650 32.63 5.91 20.14
C ALA A 650 32.56 5.32 18.72
N GLY A 651 31.47 4.63 18.37
CA GLY A 651 31.42 3.90 17.10
C GLY A 651 32.59 2.93 16.97
N ASN A 652 33.33 3.01 15.85
CA ASN A 652 34.56 2.24 15.63
C ASN A 652 35.82 2.96 16.09
N GLU A 653 35.70 4.19 16.60
CA GLU A 653 36.82 5.04 17.00
C GLU A 653 37.29 4.75 18.42
N LYS A 654 38.60 4.89 18.63
CA LYS A 654 39.23 4.76 19.95
C LYS A 654 40.37 5.76 20.10
N VAL A 655 40.29 6.59 21.13
CA VAL A 655 41.40 7.46 21.55
C VAL A 655 41.91 7.06 22.93
N THR A 656 43.22 7.21 23.13
CA THR A 656 43.92 6.76 24.34
C THR A 656 44.79 7.88 24.90
N ARG A 657 44.78 8.05 26.21
CA ARG A 657 45.74 8.89 26.92
C ARG A 657 46.34 8.12 28.08
N THR A 658 47.64 8.27 28.27
CA THR A 658 48.40 7.60 29.33
C THR A 658 49.25 8.62 30.06
N TRP A 659 49.26 8.51 31.39
CA TRP A 659 50.09 9.28 32.30
C TRP A 659 51.00 8.34 33.08
N ASN A 660 52.25 8.73 33.24
CA ASN A 660 53.10 8.18 34.28
C ASN A 660 52.84 8.97 35.57
N LEU A 661 52.41 8.25 36.60
CA LEU A 661 52.19 8.76 37.94
C LEU A 661 53.28 8.18 38.84
N ILE A 662 54.23 9.02 39.26
CA ILE A 662 55.31 8.63 40.16
C ILE A 662 54.89 9.02 41.57
N ILE A 663 54.71 8.01 42.42
CA ILE A 663 54.53 8.19 43.85
C ILE A 663 55.91 8.01 44.48
N LEU A 664 56.47 9.09 45.00
CA LEU A 664 57.69 9.02 45.80
C LEU A 664 57.33 8.57 47.20
N ASP A 665 58.25 7.82 47.81
CA ASP A 665 58.21 7.65 49.26
C ASP A 665 58.30 9.03 49.90
N TRP A 666 57.55 9.22 50.97
CA TRP A 666 57.55 10.51 51.63
C TRP A 666 58.97 10.80 52.13
N ASN A 667 59.55 11.90 51.65
CA ASN A 667 60.86 12.33 52.10
C ASN A 667 60.71 13.58 53.00
N PRO A 668 61.06 13.51 54.30
CA PRO A 668 61.06 14.68 55.18
C PRO A 668 61.97 15.82 54.67
N TRP A 669 62.89 15.54 53.75
CA TRP A 669 63.88 16.49 53.27
C TRP A 669 63.43 17.33 52.05
N ASP A 670 62.43 16.91 51.25
CA ASP A 670 62.31 17.35 49.84
C ASP A 670 61.19 18.35 49.47
N ASP A 671 60.27 18.76 50.36
CA ASP A 671 59.20 19.69 49.95
C ASP A 671 58.76 20.69 51.04
N LEU A 672 58.69 21.97 50.67
CA LEU A 672 58.18 23.10 51.47
C LEU A 672 56.64 23.13 51.57
N THR A 673 55.94 22.33 50.78
CA THR A 673 54.47 22.39 50.64
C THR A 673 53.73 21.10 51.04
N SER A 674 54.47 20.03 51.33
CA SER A 674 53.95 18.76 51.86
C SER A 674 53.33 18.95 53.25
N ARG A 675 51.99 19.00 53.32
CA ARG A 675 51.24 18.98 54.59
C ARG A 675 50.89 17.56 54.98
N SER A 676 51.87 16.80 55.48
CA SER A 676 51.62 15.75 56.48
C SER A 676 52.90 15.38 57.22
N GLY A 677 53.64 16.36 57.72
CA GLY A 677 54.75 16.13 58.63
C GLY A 677 54.28 15.85 60.06
N GLU A 678 53.41 14.86 60.28
CA GLU A 678 52.90 14.64 61.64
C GLU A 678 53.86 13.86 62.54
N ASN A 679 54.84 13.13 62.01
CA ASN A 679 55.81 12.38 62.84
C ASN A 679 57.15 12.20 62.14
N ILE A 680 58.06 13.16 62.26
CA ILE A 680 59.50 12.89 62.05
C ILE A 680 60.02 12.11 63.28
N SER A 681 60.77 11.04 63.07
CA SER A 681 61.36 10.23 64.15
C SER A 681 62.58 10.91 64.78
N THR A 682 63.01 10.42 65.94
CA THR A 682 64.20 10.95 66.63
C THR A 682 65.47 10.63 65.83
N GLU A 683 65.54 9.46 65.20
CA GLU A 683 66.65 9.08 64.34
C GLU A 683 66.76 9.99 63.11
N GLU A 684 65.64 10.28 62.42
CA GLU A 684 65.60 11.19 61.27
C GLU A 684 65.99 12.61 61.67
N LEU A 685 65.53 13.11 62.83
CA LEU A 685 65.96 14.42 63.32
C LEU A 685 67.45 14.46 63.67
N GLN A 686 68.00 13.40 64.26
CA GLN A 686 69.42 13.32 64.57
C GLN A 686 70.27 13.32 63.29
N GLU A 687 69.82 12.63 62.26
CA GLU A 687 70.43 12.64 60.95
C GLU A 687 70.34 14.05 60.31
N ALA A 688 69.21 14.76 60.46
CA ALA A 688 69.04 16.17 60.04
C ALA A 688 70.17 17.05 60.58
N ILE A 689 70.33 16.96 61.91
CA ILE A 689 71.26 17.78 62.66
C ILE A 689 72.69 17.39 62.30
N HIS A 690 72.95 16.10 62.04
CA HIS A 690 74.26 15.61 61.61
C HIS A 690 74.63 16.12 60.22
N VAL A 691 73.74 15.98 59.24
CA VAL A 691 73.93 16.44 57.86
C VAL A 691 74.16 17.96 57.84
N TYR A 692 73.29 18.72 58.51
CA TYR A 692 73.39 20.18 58.59
C TYR A 692 74.68 20.66 59.29
N LYS A 693 75.02 20.11 60.46
CA LYS A 693 76.21 20.55 61.20
C LYS A 693 77.52 20.28 60.48
N ASN A 694 77.57 19.26 59.65
CA ASN A 694 78.78 18.86 58.93
C ASN A 694 78.81 19.38 57.48
N GLY A 695 77.82 20.16 57.05
CA GLY A 695 77.73 20.65 55.67
C GLY A 695 77.69 19.52 54.64
N LEU A 696 77.10 18.39 55.01
CA LEU A 696 76.93 17.26 54.10
C LEU A 696 75.66 17.48 53.26
N PRO A 697 75.64 17.02 52.00
CA PRO A 697 74.41 16.98 51.23
C PRO A 697 73.43 15.99 51.84
N VAL A 698 72.13 16.27 51.72
CA VAL A 698 71.06 15.34 52.11
C VAL A 698 71.21 14.02 51.34
N PRO A 699 71.13 12.86 52.03
CA PRO A 699 71.25 11.55 51.39
C PRO A 699 70.29 11.41 50.19
N GLU A 700 70.78 10.79 49.12
CA GLU A 700 70.03 10.49 47.87
C GLU A 700 69.61 11.69 47.00
N THR A 701 69.52 12.91 47.54
CA THR A 701 69.04 14.10 46.81
C THR A 701 70.17 15.06 46.43
N GLY A 702 71.26 15.09 47.19
CA GLY A 702 72.44 15.91 46.90
C GLY A 702 72.30 17.40 47.25
N VAL A 703 71.16 17.81 47.81
CA VAL A 703 70.82 19.21 48.14
C VAL A 703 71.32 19.57 49.55
N GLU A 704 71.70 20.82 49.78
CA GLU A 704 72.04 21.32 51.12
C GLU A 704 70.79 21.60 51.97
N LEU A 705 70.82 21.20 53.25
CA LEU A 705 69.73 21.48 54.20
C LEU A 705 69.83 22.93 54.69
N THR A 706 68.75 23.72 54.53
CA THR A 706 68.72 25.13 54.97
C THR A 706 68.38 25.30 56.45
N ASP A 707 68.82 26.41 57.04
CA ASP A 707 68.55 26.80 58.43
C ASP A 707 67.04 26.75 58.75
N GLU A 708 66.23 27.37 57.87
CA GLU A 708 64.78 27.46 57.99
C GLU A 708 64.10 26.08 57.94
N ARG A 709 64.66 25.15 57.16
CA ARG A 709 64.12 23.78 57.07
C ARG A 709 64.47 22.95 58.30
N LEU A 710 65.69 23.08 58.81
CA LEU A 710 66.08 22.39 60.05
C LEU A 710 65.21 22.85 61.23
N GLU A 711 64.91 24.14 61.34
CA GLU A 711 64.02 24.67 62.38
C GLU A 711 62.61 24.07 62.30
N GLU A 712 62.06 23.92 61.09
CA GLU A 712 60.74 23.32 60.90
C GLU A 712 60.72 21.83 61.21
N LEU A 713 61.75 21.07 60.83
CA LEU A 713 61.87 19.65 61.18
C LEU A 713 61.98 19.43 62.71
N ILE A 714 62.70 20.32 63.42
CA ILE A 714 62.76 20.32 64.89
C ILE A 714 61.37 20.61 65.48
N ARG A 715 60.61 21.53 64.89
CA ARG A 715 59.25 21.88 65.34
C ARG A 715 58.30 20.70 65.18
N LEU A 716 58.29 20.05 64.01
CA LEU A 716 57.45 18.89 63.72
C LEU A 716 57.79 17.68 64.61
N TRP A 717 59.07 17.46 64.91
CA TRP A 717 59.50 16.42 65.87
C TRP A 717 58.94 16.64 67.28
N ARG A 718 58.91 17.91 67.75
CA ARG A 718 58.38 18.25 69.08
C ARG A 718 56.87 18.09 69.19
N GLU A 719 56.15 18.24 68.08
CA GLU A 719 54.68 18.20 68.04
C GLU A 719 54.13 16.78 67.80
N SER A 720 55.01 15.84 67.43
CA SER A 720 54.74 14.42 67.20
C SER A 720 54.55 13.60 68.49
N PRO A 721 53.55 12.70 68.60
CA PRO A 721 53.37 11.80 69.74
C PRO A 721 54.57 10.88 70.07
N SER A 722 55.47 10.62 69.11
CA SER A 722 56.70 9.85 69.30
C SER A 722 57.87 10.65 69.90
N GLY A 723 57.72 11.98 70.06
CA GLY A 723 58.71 12.88 70.66
C GLY A 723 58.66 12.99 72.19
N ARG A 724 57.96 12.08 72.89
CA ARG A 724 57.94 12.01 74.35
C ARG A 724 58.61 10.75 74.91
#